data_AF-A0A4S5EHL6-F1
#
_entry.id   AF-A0A4S5EHL6-F1
#
_cell.length_a   1.000
_cell.length_b   1.000
_cell.length_c   1.000
_cell.angle_alpha   90.00
_cell.angle_beta   90.00
_cell.angle_gamma   90.00
#
_symmetry.space_group_name_H-M   'P 1'
#
loop_
_entity.id
_entity.type
_entity.pdbx_description
1 polymer ?
#
loop_
_entity_poly.entity_id
_entity_poly.type
_entity_poly.pdbx_seq_one_letter_code
_entity_poly.pdbx_strand_id
1 'polypeptide(L)'
;MQTTFLRVVTEAGAATVPAEAQFIIGRARTADYVIADSRVSRRHLLLEQASSGWIVRDISSNGTWIDGQRMPESVPVHDEVRLRLGTPTGPEVVVHPEFPQGRGPIDEPAYDPGYDMQTMLPNAAGYTPPRPTSGRGSRGHQGPTSPAQRGRDYDYDYDDRRRRDEHAGGSTSLEQEHERRTTYRLRQGTMSIGRARDNDIVITDLLASRRHAELYIGRSGLQIADLDSANGVFVNGRRINRTEVGQGDVIAVGHHVFQLEGDQLVEYIDSGDVSFEADALNVWAGQKQLMHDMTFKLPGRALLGVVGPSGAGKSTLLNALTGFRPADKGAVRYAGRDLYSDYDELRRRIGYVPQEDLLHTSLTVRKALEYGAELRFPPDVTKAERRTRVDEVLAELGLTQHANTQVSRLSGGQRKRTSVALELLTRPTLLYLDEPTSGLDPGMDKNVMESLRSLADDGRTVIVVTHSVAQLDLCDYILVLAPGGYVAYFGPPQDALSFFGKRDYPDVFLTLEATPGAESAARFRNSRYYVPASITAPSARPAPEELPSLRQQSVASQLVTLSRRTMAVVASDKSYLRLIIAFPFLLGLIPRAIGGNFDLTAEQAKQFTPNSDGPTILLIMVLCACFMGMANSVREIVKERAIYRRERAIGLSRTAYIGSKVLVLILITVAQSIPFTLIGLAGRTPKAGLILGNSLLEMLIAVIVVSLASAMLGLLISALVDNADKTMPLLVLITMAQLIFSGGIVPVKGTAGLEQVAYIAPARWGFASMSSIADMNRITLAGVLRPDGSKKLINPKAVVDPFYDHTASTYLTDIIAGAAIGILFIIIVSM
;
A
#
# COMPACT_ATOMS: atom_id res chain seq x y z
N MET A 1 30.96 -48.71 24.98
CA MET A 1 30.02 -48.36 23.90
C MET A 1 30.86 -47.77 22.78
N GLN A 2 30.85 -48.38 21.59
CA GLN A 2 31.49 -47.79 20.41
C GLN A 2 30.71 -46.54 20.03
N THR A 3 31.39 -45.43 19.79
CA THR A 3 30.79 -44.18 19.34
C THR A 3 30.24 -44.38 17.92
N THR A 4 28.93 -44.54 17.78
CA THR A 4 28.25 -44.58 16.48
C THR A 4 28.27 -43.17 15.89
N PHE A 5 28.98 -42.98 14.79
CA PHE A 5 28.94 -41.73 14.04
C PHE A 5 27.69 -41.71 13.17
N LEU A 6 27.09 -40.54 12.98
CA LEU A 6 25.97 -40.38 12.08
C LEU A 6 26.47 -39.79 10.77
N ARG A 7 26.15 -40.40 9.64
CA ARG A 7 26.52 -39.89 8.32
C ARG A 7 25.29 -39.31 7.65
N VAL A 8 25.44 -38.08 7.15
CA VAL A 8 24.44 -37.34 6.38
C VAL A 8 24.91 -37.34 4.93
N VAL A 9 24.06 -37.81 4.02
CA VAL A 9 24.33 -37.85 2.58
C VAL A 9 23.24 -37.08 1.85
N THR A 10 23.64 -36.20 0.94
CA THR A 10 22.76 -35.46 0.04
C THR A 10 23.28 -35.58 -1.39
N GLU A 11 22.50 -35.11 -2.37
CA GLU A 11 22.94 -35.05 -3.77
C GLU A 11 24.23 -34.20 -3.96
N ALA A 12 24.49 -33.24 -3.07
CA ALA A 12 25.65 -32.36 -3.15
C ALA A 12 26.90 -32.89 -2.42
N GLY A 13 26.80 -33.98 -1.66
CA GLY A 13 27.92 -34.58 -0.92
C GLY A 13 27.52 -35.24 0.40
N ALA A 14 28.51 -35.61 1.22
CA ALA A 14 28.29 -36.25 2.51
C ALA A 14 29.05 -35.53 3.65
N ALA A 15 28.48 -35.56 4.86
CA ALA A 15 29.09 -35.05 6.08
C ALA A 15 28.92 -36.04 7.23
N THR A 16 29.90 -36.07 8.13
CA THR A 16 29.85 -36.88 9.36
C THR A 16 29.52 -35.98 10.54
N VAL A 17 28.52 -36.39 11.33
CA VAL A 17 28.09 -35.67 12.51
C VAL A 17 29.04 -35.96 13.68
N PRO A 18 29.58 -34.94 14.37
CA PRO A 18 30.46 -35.13 15.52
C PRO A 18 29.72 -35.79 16.70
N ALA A 19 30.42 -36.66 17.43
CA ALA A 19 29.82 -37.57 18.42
C ALA A 19 29.25 -36.93 19.71
N GLU A 20 29.24 -35.61 19.87
CA GLU A 20 28.73 -34.91 21.07
C GLU A 20 28.07 -33.55 20.73
N ALA A 21 27.77 -33.31 19.45
CA ALA A 21 27.27 -32.02 18.97
C ALA A 21 25.81 -32.09 18.52
N GLN A 22 25.06 -31.03 18.80
CA GLN A 22 23.88 -30.68 18.02
C GLN A 22 24.34 -30.31 16.62
N PHE A 23 23.79 -30.98 15.60
CA PHE A 23 24.17 -30.74 14.21
C PHE A 23 22.95 -30.34 13.40
N ILE A 24 23.02 -29.14 12.84
CA ILE A 24 21.90 -28.49 12.16
C ILE A 24 22.10 -28.59 10.66
N ILE A 25 21.10 -29.14 9.98
CA ILE A 25 20.98 -29.09 8.53
C ILE A 25 20.00 -27.97 8.17
N GLY A 26 20.35 -27.11 7.22
CA GLY A 26 19.45 -26.06 6.77
C GLY A 26 20.00 -25.22 5.62
N ARG A 27 19.23 -24.22 5.18
CA ARG A 27 19.65 -23.31 4.09
C ARG A 27 20.60 -22.20 4.52
N ALA A 28 20.61 -21.84 5.80
CA ALA A 28 21.46 -20.77 6.29
C ALA A 28 22.93 -21.20 6.28
N ARG A 29 23.85 -20.30 5.92
CA ARG A 29 25.31 -20.58 6.05
C ARG A 29 25.78 -20.77 7.49
N THR A 30 24.93 -20.47 8.47
CA THR A 30 25.16 -20.76 9.90
C THR A 30 24.78 -22.19 10.29
N ALA A 31 24.18 -22.97 9.40
CA ALA A 31 23.93 -24.39 9.62
C ALA A 31 25.24 -25.18 9.46
N ASP A 32 25.37 -26.28 10.20
CA ASP A 32 26.55 -27.15 10.13
C ASP A 32 26.65 -27.86 8.78
N TYR A 33 25.50 -28.14 8.16
CA TYR A 33 25.41 -28.58 6.77
C TYR A 33 24.40 -27.75 5.97
N VAL A 34 24.90 -27.10 4.93
CA VAL A 34 24.14 -26.11 4.15
C VAL A 34 23.55 -26.75 2.89
N ILE A 35 22.23 -26.72 2.77
CA ILE A 35 21.51 -27.12 1.55
C ILE A 35 20.95 -25.87 0.89
N ALA A 36 21.50 -25.51 -0.27
CA ALA A 36 21.15 -24.30 -1.00
C ALA A 36 19.86 -24.46 -1.84
N ASP A 37 18.74 -24.70 -1.17
CA ASP A 37 17.40 -24.87 -1.79
C ASP A 37 16.37 -24.04 -1.02
N SER A 38 15.59 -23.20 -1.70
CA SER A 38 14.61 -22.26 -1.11
C SER A 38 13.52 -22.97 -0.29
N ARG A 39 13.22 -24.22 -0.60
CA ARG A 39 12.27 -25.07 0.14
C ARG A 39 12.88 -25.55 1.45
N VAL A 40 14.17 -25.44 1.69
CA VAL A 40 14.79 -25.79 2.97
C VAL A 40 14.76 -24.58 3.90
N SER A 41 14.05 -24.68 5.04
CA SER A 41 14.17 -23.70 6.14
C SER A 41 15.62 -23.42 6.52
N ARG A 42 15.90 -22.18 6.99
CA ARG A 42 17.24 -21.75 7.41
C ARG A 42 17.91 -22.71 8.40
N ARG A 43 17.14 -23.23 9.35
CA ARG A 43 17.45 -24.38 10.20
C ARG A 43 16.29 -25.35 9.99
N HIS A 44 16.56 -26.54 9.46
CA HIS A 44 15.53 -27.46 9.01
C HIS A 44 15.48 -28.70 9.89
N LEU A 45 16.62 -29.39 10.02
CA LEU A 45 16.75 -30.55 10.87
C LEU A 45 17.75 -30.27 11.98
N LEU A 46 17.45 -30.79 13.16
CA LEU A 46 18.37 -30.91 14.27
C LEU A 46 18.68 -32.39 14.49
N LEU A 47 19.94 -32.76 14.34
CA LEU A 47 20.45 -34.07 14.69
C LEU A 47 21.04 -33.98 16.10
N GLU A 48 20.49 -34.77 17.03
CA GLU A 48 20.93 -34.80 18.42
C GLU A 48 21.13 -36.24 18.90
N GLN A 49 22.14 -36.46 19.75
CA GLN A 49 22.39 -37.75 20.36
C GLN A 49 21.62 -37.85 21.67
N ALA A 50 20.72 -38.82 21.78
CA ALA A 50 19.94 -39.12 22.98
C ALA A 50 20.41 -40.40 23.67
N SER A 51 19.87 -40.68 24.86
CA SER A 51 20.21 -41.87 25.67
C SER A 51 19.92 -43.21 24.97
N SER A 52 19.05 -43.22 23.95
CA SER A 52 18.67 -44.39 23.15
C SER A 52 19.28 -44.43 21.74
N GLY A 53 20.15 -43.48 21.37
CA GLY A 53 20.72 -43.37 20.03
C GLY A 53 20.54 -41.99 19.40
N TRP A 54 20.81 -41.87 18.10
CA TRP A 54 20.62 -40.63 17.35
C TRP A 54 19.14 -40.34 17.10
N ILE A 55 18.74 -39.09 17.17
CA ILE A 55 17.39 -38.62 16.85
C ILE A 55 17.48 -37.48 15.84
N VAL A 56 16.63 -37.54 14.81
CA VAL A 56 16.38 -36.40 13.92
C VAL A 56 15.13 -35.69 14.40
N ARG A 57 15.22 -34.38 14.62
CA ARG A 57 14.08 -33.52 14.95
C ARG A 57 13.82 -32.53 13.81
N ASP A 58 12.56 -32.43 13.41
CA ASP A 58 12.11 -31.40 12.48
C ASP A 58 11.95 -30.07 13.25
N ILE A 59 12.75 -29.07 12.88
CA ILE A 59 12.70 -27.71 13.42
C ILE A 59 12.36 -26.68 12.33
N SER A 60 11.88 -27.15 11.19
CA SER A 60 11.58 -26.34 10.02
C SER A 60 10.21 -25.64 10.13
N SER A 61 10.05 -24.56 9.36
CA SER A 61 8.76 -23.85 9.24
C SER A 61 7.80 -24.55 8.27
N ASN A 62 8.30 -25.38 7.35
CA ASN A 62 7.51 -26.01 6.29
C ASN A 62 7.43 -27.54 6.35
N GLY A 63 8.14 -28.20 7.27
CA GLY A 63 8.02 -29.64 7.53
C GLY A 63 9.09 -30.50 6.84
N THR A 64 9.20 -31.74 7.30
CA THR A 64 10.00 -32.83 6.71
C THR A 64 9.11 -34.03 6.35
N TRP A 65 9.43 -34.78 5.30
CA TRP A 65 8.66 -35.95 4.83
C TRP A 65 9.51 -37.23 4.78
N ILE A 66 8.89 -38.36 5.12
CA ILE A 66 9.40 -39.72 4.98
C ILE A 66 8.36 -40.53 4.19
N ASP A 67 8.77 -41.16 3.08
CA ASP A 67 7.88 -41.99 2.23
C ASP A 67 6.56 -41.31 1.84
N GLY A 68 6.62 -40.00 1.57
CA GLY A 68 5.47 -39.18 1.19
C GLY A 68 4.55 -38.75 2.34
N GLN A 69 4.80 -39.19 3.58
CA GLN A 69 4.09 -38.72 4.77
C GLN A 69 4.91 -37.73 5.58
N ARG A 70 4.24 -36.77 6.23
CA ARG A 70 4.93 -35.77 7.05
C ARG A 70 5.53 -36.45 8.28
N MET A 71 6.81 -36.23 8.51
CA MET A 71 7.57 -36.75 9.63
C MET A 71 6.95 -36.25 10.96
N PRO A 72 6.83 -37.11 11.99
CA PRO A 72 6.53 -36.64 13.35
C PRO A 72 7.67 -35.72 13.86
N GLU A 73 7.42 -34.94 14.92
CA GLU A 73 8.41 -33.93 15.41
C GLU A 73 9.82 -34.48 15.59
N SER A 74 9.96 -35.76 15.97
CA SER A 74 11.25 -36.44 16.00
C SER A 74 11.13 -37.91 15.59
N VAL A 75 12.21 -38.43 15.00
CA VAL A 75 12.36 -39.82 14.58
C VAL A 75 13.71 -40.35 15.07
N PRO A 76 13.75 -41.50 15.77
CA PRO A 76 15.00 -42.15 16.13
C PRO A 76 15.66 -42.76 14.89
N VAL A 77 16.99 -42.64 14.79
CA VAL A 77 17.78 -43.20 13.70
C VAL A 77 18.40 -44.52 14.15
N HIS A 78 17.73 -45.62 13.83
CA HIS A 78 18.24 -46.98 14.06
C HIS A 78 18.95 -47.54 12.83
N ASP A 79 18.40 -47.25 11.64
CA ASP A 79 18.89 -47.65 10.32
C ASP A 79 18.92 -46.43 9.38
N GLU A 80 19.08 -46.65 8.08
CA GLU A 80 18.98 -45.60 7.07
C GLU A 80 17.58 -44.94 7.07
N VAL A 81 17.55 -43.63 7.25
CA VAL A 81 16.34 -42.80 7.16
C VAL A 81 16.49 -41.83 5.99
N ARG A 82 15.54 -41.87 5.06
CA ARG A 82 15.48 -40.95 3.91
C ARG A 82 14.46 -39.85 4.18
N LEU A 83 14.92 -38.61 4.13
CA LEU A 83 14.15 -37.43 4.49
C LEU A 83 14.03 -36.52 3.26
N ARG A 84 12.83 -36.05 2.96
CA ARG A 84 12.57 -35.00 1.97
C ARG A 84 12.26 -33.69 2.70
N LEU A 85 13.07 -32.67 2.47
CA LEU A 85 12.98 -31.42 3.24
C LEU A 85 12.00 -30.43 2.59
N GLY A 86 11.11 -29.84 3.39
CA GLY A 86 10.29 -28.69 3.02
C GLY A 86 9.07 -28.98 2.13
N THR A 87 9.12 -29.98 1.28
CA THR A 87 7.98 -30.54 0.52
C THR A 87 8.18 -32.04 0.29
N PRO A 88 7.14 -32.83 -0.06
CA PRO A 88 7.29 -34.23 -0.45
C PRO A 88 8.28 -34.47 -1.61
N THR A 89 8.46 -33.45 -2.47
CA THR A 89 9.37 -33.44 -3.63
C THR A 89 10.61 -32.58 -3.39
N GLY A 90 10.92 -32.28 -2.13
CA GLY A 90 12.06 -31.47 -1.73
C GLY A 90 13.41 -32.18 -1.88
N PRO A 91 14.53 -31.50 -1.58
CA PRO A 91 15.85 -32.13 -1.60
C PRO A 91 15.91 -33.31 -0.61
N GLU A 92 16.57 -34.39 -1.04
CA GLU A 92 16.72 -35.61 -0.24
C GLU A 92 17.94 -35.52 0.67
N VAL A 93 17.73 -35.92 1.92
CA VAL A 93 18.76 -36.12 2.93
C VAL A 93 18.64 -37.52 3.47
N VAL A 94 19.70 -38.31 3.30
CA VAL A 94 19.80 -39.67 3.82
C VAL A 94 20.68 -39.64 5.06
N VAL A 95 20.14 -40.10 6.18
CA VAL A 95 20.85 -40.16 7.46
C VAL A 95 20.97 -41.62 7.87
N HIS A 96 22.19 -42.09 8.13
CA HIS A 96 22.40 -43.47 8.59
C HIS A 96 23.53 -43.54 9.64
N PRO A 97 23.44 -44.46 10.61
CA PRO A 97 24.51 -44.71 11.56
C PRO A 97 25.64 -45.49 10.87
N GLU A 98 26.88 -45.01 11.02
CA GLU A 98 28.08 -45.67 10.50
C GLU A 98 28.89 -46.22 11.68
N PHE A 99 29.14 -47.54 11.67
CA PHE A 99 30.05 -48.19 12.60
C PHE A 99 31.48 -48.04 12.08
N PRO A 100 32.49 -47.79 12.94
CA PRO A 100 33.87 -47.76 12.49
C PRO A 100 34.23 -49.12 11.88
N GLN A 101 34.39 -49.18 10.55
CA GLN A 101 34.95 -50.36 9.91
C GLN A 101 36.41 -50.47 10.37
N GLY A 102 36.77 -51.62 10.94
CA GLY A 102 38.15 -51.92 11.30
C GLY A 102 39.04 -51.78 10.06
N ARG A 103 40.18 -51.10 10.22
CA ARG A 103 41.23 -51.01 9.20
C ARG A 103 41.55 -52.42 8.66
N GLY A 104 41.26 -52.65 7.38
CA GLY A 104 41.92 -53.71 6.62
C GLY A 104 43.42 -53.40 6.44
N PRO A 105 44.25 -54.39 6.06
CA PRO A 105 45.69 -54.23 5.98
C PRO A 105 46.06 -53.11 5.00
N ILE A 106 47.10 -52.37 5.36
CA ILE A 106 47.71 -51.31 4.56
C ILE A 106 48.21 -51.93 3.25
N ASP A 107 47.61 -51.56 2.12
CA ASP A 107 48.28 -51.69 0.82
C ASP A 107 49.30 -50.54 0.73
N GLU A 108 50.57 -50.91 0.63
CA GLU A 108 51.68 -49.99 0.38
C GLU A 108 51.47 -49.22 -0.94
N PRO A 109 51.52 -47.88 -0.94
CA PRO A 109 51.63 -47.16 -2.21
C PRO A 109 53.06 -47.27 -2.74
N ALA A 110 53.15 -47.61 -4.03
CA ALA A 110 54.40 -47.67 -4.77
C ALA A 110 55.13 -46.32 -4.72
N TYR A 111 56.43 -46.38 -4.48
CA TYR A 111 57.37 -45.26 -4.46
C TYR A 111 57.49 -44.61 -5.85
N ASP A 112 57.09 -43.33 -5.97
CA ASP A 112 57.35 -42.47 -7.12
C ASP A 112 58.36 -41.38 -6.70
N PRO A 113 59.63 -41.42 -7.18
CA PRO A 113 60.65 -40.47 -6.79
C PRO A 113 60.60 -39.22 -7.67
N GLY A 114 59.90 -38.20 -7.20
CA GLY A 114 60.12 -36.84 -7.69
C GLY A 114 58.93 -35.95 -7.43
N TYR A 115 58.91 -35.25 -6.29
CA TYR A 115 58.65 -33.81 -6.24
C TYR A 115 58.92 -33.30 -4.82
N ASP A 116 59.80 -32.31 -4.78
CA ASP A 116 60.37 -31.69 -3.58
C ASP A 116 59.32 -30.85 -2.84
N MET A 117 59.29 -30.97 -1.52
CA MET A 117 58.34 -30.31 -0.63
C MET A 117 58.97 -29.04 -0.05
N GLN A 118 58.46 -27.85 -0.39
CA GLN A 118 58.62 -26.66 0.44
C GLN A 118 57.58 -25.60 0.06
N THR A 119 56.50 -25.48 0.84
CA THR A 119 56.34 -24.36 1.79
C THR A 119 54.96 -24.36 2.48
N MET A 120 55.03 -24.15 3.80
CA MET A 120 53.95 -23.86 4.73
C MET A 120 53.45 -22.40 4.57
N LEU A 121 52.21 -22.14 4.99
CA LEU A 121 51.63 -20.83 5.34
C LEU A 121 52.49 -20.06 6.39
N PRO A 122 52.15 -18.82 6.83
CA PRO A 122 51.83 -17.55 6.16
C PRO A 122 52.66 -16.35 6.76
N ASN A 123 52.80 -15.18 6.10
CA ASN A 123 52.82 -13.85 6.78
C ASN A 123 53.06 -12.60 5.90
N ALA A 124 52.29 -11.56 6.25
CA ALA A 124 52.64 -10.15 6.50
C ALA A 124 53.43 -9.29 5.47
N ALA A 125 52.74 -8.20 5.06
CA ALA A 125 53.16 -6.79 4.95
C ALA A 125 54.58 -6.40 4.51
N GLY A 126 54.69 -5.52 3.50
CA GLY A 126 55.88 -4.71 3.25
C GLY A 126 55.83 -3.89 1.96
N TYR A 127 56.08 -2.59 2.06
CA TYR A 127 55.81 -1.53 1.09
C TYR A 127 57.08 -1.14 0.28
N THR A 128 57.03 -1.13 -1.07
CA THR A 128 57.70 -0.20 -2.06
C THR A 128 59.25 0.00 -2.15
N PRO A 129 59.85 0.71 -3.16
CA PRO A 129 59.45 1.14 -4.53
C PRO A 129 60.62 0.95 -5.59
N PRO A 130 60.87 1.79 -6.64
CA PRO A 130 60.82 1.35 -8.05
C PRO A 130 62.13 1.56 -8.85
N ARG A 131 62.10 1.26 -10.17
CA ARG A 131 62.83 1.90 -11.32
C ARG A 131 63.55 0.90 -12.27
N PRO A 132 63.93 1.28 -13.52
CA PRO A 132 63.09 1.80 -14.60
C PRO A 132 63.59 1.34 -16.02
N THR A 133 62.97 1.90 -17.08
CA THR A 133 63.47 2.07 -18.49
C THR A 133 63.64 0.80 -19.34
N SER A 134 63.32 0.72 -20.63
CA SER A 134 62.93 1.62 -21.75
C SER A 134 62.48 0.66 -22.89
N GLY A 135 61.76 0.97 -23.97
CA GLY A 135 61.36 2.20 -24.63
C GLY A 135 61.34 1.97 -26.16
N ARG A 136 60.17 2.21 -26.78
CA ARG A 136 59.92 2.62 -28.19
C ARG A 136 60.16 1.66 -29.38
N GLY A 137 59.17 1.67 -30.28
CA GLY A 137 59.39 1.59 -31.74
C GLY A 137 58.13 1.20 -32.53
N SER A 138 57.53 2.14 -33.26
CA SER A 138 56.26 2.07 -33.98
C SER A 138 56.44 2.05 -35.52
N ARG A 139 55.34 1.71 -36.23
CA ARG A 139 54.99 1.91 -37.67
C ARG A 139 55.15 0.66 -38.57
N GLY A 140 54.23 0.37 -39.50
CA GLY A 140 53.13 1.19 -40.03
C GLY A 140 52.14 0.44 -40.94
N HIS A 141 51.14 1.20 -41.33
CA HIS A 141 49.96 0.91 -42.14
C HIS A 141 50.23 1.13 -43.65
N GLN A 142 49.56 0.38 -44.54
CA GLN A 142 49.07 0.85 -45.86
C GLN A 142 48.19 -0.25 -46.53
N GLY A 143 46.94 0.08 -46.87
CA GLY A 143 46.08 -0.69 -47.82
C GLY A 143 46.24 -0.16 -49.25
N PRO A 144 45.21 -0.15 -50.14
CA PRO A 144 44.00 -0.98 -50.26
C PRO A 144 43.79 -1.53 -51.71
N THR A 145 42.72 -2.28 -52.00
CA THR A 145 41.80 -2.12 -53.18
C THR A 145 40.86 -3.32 -53.36
N SER A 146 39.58 -3.04 -53.61
CA SER A 146 38.56 -3.95 -54.17
C SER A 146 38.39 -3.67 -55.68
N PRO A 147 37.74 -4.55 -56.48
CA PRO A 147 36.28 -4.50 -56.56
C PRO A 147 35.57 -5.88 -56.72
N ALA A 148 34.28 -5.87 -56.45
CA ALA A 148 33.33 -6.97 -56.52
C ALA A 148 32.94 -7.38 -57.96
N GLN A 149 32.56 -8.65 -58.16
CA GLN A 149 31.47 -9.05 -59.08
C GLN A 149 31.01 -10.53 -58.90
N ARG A 150 29.73 -10.65 -58.50
CA ARG A 150 28.67 -11.63 -58.89
C ARG A 150 29.02 -13.10 -59.20
N GLY A 151 28.56 -13.98 -58.31
CA GLY A 151 27.39 -14.84 -58.55
C GLY A 151 27.53 -16.07 -59.45
N ARG A 152 27.51 -17.26 -58.86
CA ARG A 152 26.55 -18.34 -59.19
C ARG A 152 26.62 -19.49 -58.20
N ASP A 153 25.43 -19.87 -57.75
CA ASP A 153 25.09 -21.02 -56.91
C ASP A 153 25.46 -22.36 -57.56
N TYR A 154 25.86 -23.33 -56.75
CA TYR A 154 25.61 -24.75 -56.99
C TYR A 154 25.34 -25.48 -55.67
N ASP A 155 24.15 -26.10 -55.64
CA ASP A 155 23.63 -27.06 -54.68
C ASP A 155 24.60 -28.21 -54.36
N TYR A 156 24.52 -28.70 -53.13
CA TYR A 156 24.42 -30.13 -52.86
C TYR A 156 23.47 -30.38 -51.69
N ASP A 157 22.32 -30.96 -52.03
CA ASP A 157 21.30 -31.50 -51.14
C ASP A 157 21.56 -33.01 -50.97
N TYR A 158 21.48 -33.51 -49.73
CA TYR A 158 21.10 -34.90 -49.46
C TYR A 158 20.45 -35.02 -48.07
N ASP A 159 19.15 -34.77 -48.07
CA ASP A 159 18.09 -35.70 -47.65
C ASP A 159 18.12 -36.22 -46.19
N ASP A 160 17.41 -35.48 -45.35
CA ASP A 160 16.91 -35.86 -44.03
C ASP A 160 15.49 -36.46 -44.17
N ARG A 161 15.32 -37.77 -43.93
CA ARG A 161 14.00 -38.36 -43.62
C ARG A 161 14.06 -39.59 -42.73
N ARG A 162 13.23 -39.52 -41.67
CA ARG A 162 12.55 -40.56 -40.86
C ARG A 162 13.10 -40.64 -39.43
N ARG A 163 12.34 -40.40 -38.35
CA ARG A 163 10.88 -40.45 -38.13
C ARG A 163 10.52 -39.61 -36.89
N ARG A 164 9.39 -38.91 -36.99
CA ARG A 164 8.62 -38.34 -35.88
C ARG A 164 8.18 -39.44 -34.92
N ASP A 165 8.58 -39.31 -33.66
CA ASP A 165 7.84 -39.75 -32.49
C ASP A 165 8.17 -38.74 -31.37
N GLU A 166 7.49 -37.58 -31.38
CA GLU A 166 7.49 -36.64 -30.25
C GLU A 166 6.13 -36.72 -29.56
N HIS A 167 6.07 -37.57 -28.54
CA HIS A 167 5.24 -37.44 -27.36
C HIS A 167 6.16 -37.54 -26.14
N ALA A 168 6.57 -36.39 -25.61
CA ALA A 168 7.04 -36.18 -24.24
C ALA A 168 7.07 -34.65 -24.03
N GLY A 169 6.06 -34.08 -23.38
CA GLY A 169 6.19 -33.81 -21.95
C GLY A 169 6.96 -32.52 -21.68
N GLY A 170 6.55 -31.41 -22.31
CA GLY A 170 7.05 -30.09 -21.94
C GLY A 170 6.34 -29.66 -20.66
N SER A 171 7.05 -29.66 -19.54
CA SER A 171 6.52 -29.10 -18.30
C SER A 171 6.12 -27.65 -18.56
N THR A 172 4.89 -27.28 -18.25
CA THR A 172 4.46 -25.88 -18.40
C THR A 172 5.31 -24.99 -17.47
N SER A 173 5.56 -23.74 -17.84
CA SER A 173 6.35 -22.80 -17.02
C SER A 173 5.79 -22.60 -15.60
N LEU A 174 4.52 -22.95 -15.35
CA LEU A 174 3.89 -22.90 -14.03
C LEU A 174 4.32 -24.06 -13.11
N GLU A 175 4.61 -25.24 -13.64
CA GLU A 175 5.00 -26.44 -12.86
C GLU A 175 6.36 -26.29 -12.16
N GLN A 176 7.20 -25.36 -12.61
CA GLN A 176 8.51 -25.11 -12.01
C GLN A 176 8.44 -24.16 -10.79
N GLU A 177 7.36 -23.38 -10.65
CA GLU A 177 7.31 -22.24 -9.72
C GLU A 177 6.08 -22.21 -8.80
N HIS A 178 5.09 -23.09 -9.04
CA HIS A 178 3.91 -23.22 -8.17
C HIS A 178 3.69 -24.67 -7.73
N GLU A 179 3.23 -24.86 -6.50
CA GLU A 179 2.91 -26.19 -6.00
C GLU A 179 1.55 -26.65 -6.57
N ARG A 180 1.58 -27.74 -7.34
CA ARG A 180 0.37 -28.42 -7.83
C ARG A 180 -0.37 -29.02 -6.63
N ARG A 181 -1.54 -28.48 -6.30
CA ARG A 181 -2.25 -28.85 -5.06
C ARG A 181 -3.38 -29.83 -5.30
N THR A 182 -4.29 -29.47 -6.18
CA THR A 182 -5.54 -30.21 -6.38
C THR A 182 -5.84 -30.30 -7.86
N THR A 183 -6.41 -31.42 -8.29
CA THR A 183 -6.88 -31.57 -9.68
C THR A 183 -8.37 -31.87 -9.68
N TYR A 184 -9.13 -31.06 -10.43
CA TYR A 184 -10.58 -31.12 -10.51
C TYR A 184 -10.98 -31.70 -11.86
N ARG A 185 -11.65 -32.85 -11.85
CA ARG A 185 -12.15 -33.45 -13.08
C ARG A 185 -13.35 -32.67 -13.60
N LEU A 186 -13.28 -32.20 -14.84
CA LEU A 186 -14.36 -31.45 -15.46
C LEU A 186 -15.51 -32.37 -15.87
N ARG A 187 -16.74 -31.93 -15.58
CA ARG A 187 -17.98 -32.65 -15.93
C ARG A 187 -18.77 -31.82 -16.94
N GLN A 188 -19.42 -32.48 -17.90
CA GLN A 188 -20.27 -31.73 -18.85
C GLN A 188 -21.37 -30.97 -18.12
N GLY A 189 -21.67 -29.78 -18.63
CA GLY A 189 -22.62 -28.86 -18.02
C GLY A 189 -21.88 -27.72 -17.32
N THR A 190 -22.38 -27.35 -16.15
CA THR A 190 -21.91 -26.17 -15.42
C THR A 190 -21.25 -26.59 -14.12
N MET A 191 -20.09 -26.01 -13.81
CA MET A 191 -19.41 -26.15 -12.52
C MET A 191 -19.13 -24.77 -11.93
N SER A 192 -19.29 -24.59 -10.62
CA SER A 192 -19.04 -23.31 -9.96
C SER A 192 -17.73 -23.27 -9.18
N ILE A 193 -17.11 -22.09 -9.13
CA ILE A 193 -15.90 -21.80 -8.37
C ILE A 193 -16.20 -20.70 -7.34
N GLY A 194 -15.82 -20.91 -6.09
CA GLY A 194 -15.94 -19.85 -5.07
C GLY A 194 -15.66 -20.31 -3.64
N ARG A 195 -15.79 -19.39 -2.69
CA ARG A 195 -15.50 -19.65 -1.27
C ARG A 195 -16.58 -20.44 -0.53
N ALA A 196 -17.82 -20.41 -1.00
CA ALA A 196 -18.90 -21.13 -0.35
C ALA A 196 -18.75 -22.65 -0.56
N ARG A 197 -19.15 -23.43 0.46
CA ARG A 197 -18.97 -24.89 0.48
C ARG A 197 -19.89 -25.64 -0.50
N ASP A 198 -20.86 -24.95 -1.08
CA ASP A 198 -21.79 -25.46 -2.08
C ASP A 198 -21.28 -25.30 -3.52
N ASN A 199 -20.06 -24.77 -3.72
CA ASN A 199 -19.42 -24.77 -5.03
C ASN A 199 -18.81 -26.12 -5.37
N ASP A 200 -18.71 -26.43 -6.66
CA ASP A 200 -18.00 -27.61 -7.14
C ASP A 200 -16.49 -27.51 -6.88
N ILE A 201 -15.93 -26.29 -7.01
CA ILE A 201 -14.54 -25.97 -6.70
C ILE A 201 -14.52 -24.94 -5.56
N VAL A 202 -14.15 -25.38 -4.37
CA VAL A 202 -14.16 -24.57 -3.15
C VAL A 202 -12.78 -23.95 -2.90
N ILE A 203 -12.72 -22.62 -2.84
CA ILE A 203 -11.49 -21.86 -2.63
C ILE A 203 -11.50 -21.19 -1.24
N THR A 204 -10.46 -21.37 -0.42
CA THR A 204 -10.42 -20.84 0.97
C THR A 204 -9.92 -19.40 1.10
N ASP A 205 -9.79 -18.66 -0.01
CA ASP A 205 -9.26 -17.30 -0.05
C ASP A 205 -10.34 -16.25 0.27
N LEU A 206 -10.04 -15.32 1.18
CA LEU A 206 -10.93 -14.20 1.52
C LEU A 206 -11.03 -13.16 0.40
N LEU A 207 -10.10 -13.13 -0.56
CA LEU A 207 -10.25 -12.33 -1.78
C LEU A 207 -11.24 -12.96 -2.77
N ALA A 208 -11.62 -14.23 -2.61
CA ALA A 208 -12.63 -14.85 -3.45
C ALA A 208 -14.05 -14.59 -2.90
N SER A 209 -14.95 -14.14 -3.79
CA SER A 209 -16.39 -14.16 -3.53
C SER A 209 -16.90 -15.58 -3.23
N ARG A 210 -18.00 -15.65 -2.49
CA ARG A 210 -18.69 -16.90 -2.13
C ARG A 210 -19.06 -17.73 -3.35
N ARG A 211 -19.58 -17.11 -4.40
CA ARG A 211 -19.68 -17.64 -5.75
C ARG A 211 -18.95 -16.66 -6.64
N HIS A 212 -17.86 -17.10 -7.25
CA HIS A 212 -16.90 -16.20 -7.90
C HIS A 212 -16.98 -16.34 -9.41
N ALA A 213 -16.94 -17.58 -9.90
CA ALA A 213 -16.93 -17.87 -11.32
C ALA A 213 -17.77 -19.10 -11.62
N GLU A 214 -18.13 -19.23 -12.89
CA GLU A 214 -18.87 -20.36 -13.42
C GLU A 214 -18.16 -20.88 -14.68
N LEU A 215 -17.91 -22.19 -14.70
CA LEU A 215 -17.35 -22.92 -15.83
C LEU A 215 -18.50 -23.57 -16.61
N TYR A 216 -18.53 -23.35 -17.92
CA TYR A 216 -19.42 -24.01 -18.86
C TYR A 216 -18.61 -24.98 -19.71
N ILE A 217 -18.85 -26.27 -19.53
CA ILE A 217 -18.16 -27.36 -20.22
C ILE A 217 -19.09 -27.93 -21.29
N GLY A 218 -18.92 -27.45 -22.52
CA GLY A 218 -19.69 -27.86 -23.69
C GLY A 218 -18.93 -28.83 -24.60
N ARG A 219 -19.57 -29.26 -25.70
CA ARG A 219 -18.89 -30.03 -26.76
C ARG A 219 -17.89 -29.19 -27.57
N SER A 220 -18.02 -27.86 -27.52
CA SER A 220 -17.22 -26.89 -28.25
C SER A 220 -16.01 -26.34 -27.49
N GLY A 221 -15.85 -26.69 -26.20
CA GLY A 221 -14.76 -26.21 -25.35
C GLY A 221 -15.19 -25.82 -23.94
N LEU A 222 -14.24 -25.30 -23.17
CA LEU A 222 -14.44 -24.75 -21.83
C LEU A 222 -14.66 -23.23 -21.93
N GLN A 223 -15.69 -22.71 -21.29
CA GLN A 223 -15.87 -21.27 -21.07
C GLN A 223 -15.89 -20.97 -19.58
N ILE A 224 -15.31 -19.84 -19.19
CA ILE A 224 -15.39 -19.31 -17.83
C ILE A 224 -16.13 -17.98 -17.84
N ALA A 225 -17.00 -17.76 -16.86
CA ALA A 225 -17.69 -16.50 -16.64
C ALA A 225 -17.48 -16.01 -15.20
N ASP A 226 -17.25 -14.71 -15.04
CA ASP A 226 -17.24 -14.02 -13.76
C ASP A 226 -18.68 -13.75 -13.30
N LEU A 227 -19.00 -14.08 -12.04
CA LEU A 227 -20.34 -13.91 -11.48
C LEU A 227 -20.48 -12.57 -10.76
N ASP A 228 -20.03 -11.48 -11.40
CA ASP A 228 -19.90 -10.14 -10.80
C ASP A 228 -19.10 -10.19 -9.49
N SER A 229 -17.98 -10.90 -9.54
CA SER A 229 -17.16 -11.13 -8.35
C SER A 229 -16.45 -9.83 -7.94
N ALA A 230 -16.23 -9.67 -6.63
CA ALA A 230 -15.67 -8.43 -6.08
C ALA A 230 -14.26 -8.13 -6.58
N ASN A 231 -13.47 -9.17 -6.85
CA ASN A 231 -12.08 -9.04 -7.30
C ASN A 231 -11.87 -9.43 -8.78
N GLY A 232 -12.86 -10.04 -9.43
CA GLY A 232 -12.79 -10.46 -10.83
C GLY A 232 -12.09 -11.80 -11.05
N VAL A 233 -12.50 -12.47 -12.11
CA VAL A 233 -11.76 -13.57 -12.75
C VAL A 233 -10.78 -13.02 -13.78
N PHE A 234 -9.58 -13.61 -13.84
CA PHE A 234 -8.52 -13.25 -14.78
C PHE A 234 -8.16 -14.46 -15.62
N VAL A 235 -7.91 -14.24 -16.92
CA VAL A 235 -7.37 -15.24 -17.83
C VAL A 235 -6.16 -14.62 -18.52
N ASN A 236 -4.98 -15.23 -18.34
CA ASN A 236 -3.70 -14.74 -18.85
C ASN A 236 -3.46 -13.25 -18.51
N GLY A 237 -3.63 -12.90 -17.22
CA GLY A 237 -3.43 -11.54 -16.71
C GLY A 237 -4.55 -10.55 -16.99
N ARG A 238 -5.51 -10.89 -17.86
CA ARG A 238 -6.61 -10.00 -18.26
C ARG A 238 -7.88 -10.34 -17.52
N ARG A 239 -8.54 -9.33 -16.94
CA ARG A 239 -9.86 -9.50 -16.33
C ARG A 239 -10.89 -9.85 -17.42
N ILE A 240 -11.74 -10.83 -17.14
CA ILE A 240 -12.79 -11.26 -18.07
C ILE A 240 -14.16 -11.13 -17.41
N ASN A 241 -15.19 -10.98 -18.25
CA ASN A 241 -16.58 -11.24 -17.86
C ASN A 241 -17.00 -12.64 -18.29
N ARG A 242 -16.69 -13.01 -19.54
CA ARG A 242 -16.86 -14.36 -20.06
C ARG A 242 -15.85 -14.59 -21.19
N THR A 243 -15.18 -15.73 -21.20
CA THR A 243 -14.24 -16.11 -22.27
C THR A 243 -14.17 -17.62 -22.44
N GLU A 244 -13.74 -18.07 -23.62
CA GLU A 244 -13.25 -19.43 -23.82
C GLU A 244 -11.87 -19.59 -23.18
N VAL A 245 -11.60 -20.79 -22.68
CA VAL A 245 -10.35 -21.19 -22.02
C VAL A 245 -9.77 -22.36 -22.80
N GLY A 246 -8.58 -22.17 -23.35
CA GLY A 246 -7.81 -23.18 -24.05
C GLY A 246 -6.91 -23.99 -23.13
N GLN A 247 -6.26 -25.02 -23.70
CA GLN A 247 -5.22 -25.77 -23.00
C GLN A 247 -4.04 -24.85 -22.68
N GLY A 248 -3.57 -24.90 -21.44
CA GLY A 248 -2.45 -24.08 -20.98
C GLY A 248 -2.82 -22.64 -20.56
N ASP A 249 -4.06 -22.19 -20.78
CA ASP A 249 -4.51 -20.88 -20.31
C ASP A 249 -4.53 -20.81 -18.78
N VAL A 250 -4.09 -19.67 -18.25
CA VAL A 250 -3.95 -19.43 -16.82
C VAL A 250 -5.17 -18.66 -16.32
N ILE A 251 -6.01 -19.31 -15.52
CA ILE A 251 -7.14 -18.70 -14.84
C ILE A 251 -6.72 -18.29 -13.43
N ALA A 252 -6.93 -17.04 -13.02
CA ALA A 252 -6.68 -16.61 -11.64
C ALA A 252 -7.96 -16.14 -10.93
N VAL A 253 -8.12 -16.61 -9.70
CA VAL A 253 -9.23 -16.30 -8.78
C VAL A 253 -8.65 -16.05 -7.39
N GLY A 254 -8.59 -14.79 -6.97
CA GLY A 254 -7.85 -14.41 -5.76
C GLY A 254 -6.36 -14.74 -5.90
N HIS A 255 -5.79 -15.46 -4.94
CA HIS A 255 -4.42 -15.99 -5.02
C HIS A 255 -4.32 -17.36 -5.71
N HIS A 256 -5.45 -17.97 -6.06
CA HIS A 256 -5.46 -19.30 -6.68
C HIS A 256 -5.32 -19.18 -8.18
N VAL A 257 -4.44 -20.02 -8.75
CA VAL A 257 -4.22 -20.12 -10.19
C VAL A 257 -4.71 -21.49 -10.64
N PHE A 258 -5.37 -21.54 -11.79
CA PHE A 258 -5.84 -22.78 -12.39
C PHE A 258 -5.38 -22.86 -13.84
N GLN A 259 -5.08 -24.07 -14.29
CA GLN A 259 -4.74 -24.34 -15.68
C GLN A 259 -5.55 -25.52 -16.18
N LEU A 260 -6.01 -25.44 -17.43
CA LEU A 260 -6.65 -26.57 -18.10
C LEU A 260 -5.58 -27.53 -18.64
N GLU A 261 -5.63 -28.78 -18.17
CA GLU A 261 -4.80 -29.90 -18.61
C GLU A 261 -5.70 -31.08 -19.01
N GLY A 262 -5.88 -31.29 -20.31
CA GLY A 262 -6.76 -32.35 -20.82
C GLY A 262 -8.22 -32.12 -20.43
N ASP A 263 -8.82 -33.08 -19.70
CA ASP A 263 -10.18 -33.00 -19.14
C ASP A 263 -10.22 -32.53 -17.68
N GLN A 264 -9.12 -31.94 -17.20
CA GLN A 264 -8.94 -31.58 -15.79
C GLN A 264 -8.54 -30.13 -15.63
N LEU A 265 -9.02 -29.52 -14.56
CA LEU A 265 -8.57 -28.22 -14.10
C LEU A 265 -7.60 -28.43 -12.94
N VAL A 266 -6.34 -28.04 -13.13
CA VAL A 266 -5.29 -28.19 -12.12
C VAL A 266 -5.13 -26.88 -11.37
N GLU A 267 -5.17 -26.96 -10.04
CA GLU A 267 -4.96 -25.83 -9.15
C GLU A 267 -3.50 -25.73 -8.73
N TYR A 268 -2.96 -24.54 -8.96
CA TYR A 268 -1.63 -24.10 -8.57
C TYR A 268 -1.78 -23.03 -7.49
N ILE A 269 -1.03 -23.17 -6.41
CA ILE A 269 -0.95 -22.17 -5.34
C ILE A 269 0.49 -21.72 -5.19
N ASP A 270 0.66 -20.42 -4.99
CA ASP A 270 1.92 -19.84 -4.55
C ASP A 270 2.26 -20.42 -3.16
N SER A 271 3.11 -21.44 -3.12
CA SER A 271 3.61 -22.05 -1.88
C SER A 271 4.66 -21.18 -1.16
N GLY A 272 4.86 -19.95 -1.65
CA GLY A 272 5.85 -19.00 -1.16
C GLY A 272 7.20 -19.07 -1.89
N ASP A 273 7.43 -20.11 -2.69
CA ASP A 273 8.65 -20.28 -3.49
C ASP A 273 8.59 -19.55 -4.84
N VAL A 274 7.98 -18.36 -4.85
CA VAL A 274 7.81 -17.59 -6.08
C VAL A 274 9.08 -16.83 -6.39
N SER A 275 9.69 -17.15 -7.54
CA SER A 275 10.82 -16.42 -8.08
C SER A 275 10.43 -14.97 -8.42
N PHE A 276 11.34 -14.04 -8.15
CA PHE A 276 11.19 -12.65 -8.53
C PHE A 276 12.42 -12.18 -9.30
N GLU A 277 12.22 -11.70 -10.51
CA GLU A 277 13.30 -11.34 -11.43
C GLU A 277 13.15 -9.91 -11.92
N ALA A 278 14.26 -9.19 -11.91
CA ALA A 278 14.43 -7.94 -12.64
C ALA A 278 15.43 -8.20 -13.77
N ASP A 279 15.05 -7.86 -15.01
CA ASP A 279 15.89 -8.05 -16.19
C ASP A 279 16.08 -6.73 -16.94
N ALA A 280 17.33 -6.27 -16.99
CA ALA A 280 17.79 -5.11 -17.72
C ALA A 280 16.91 -3.86 -17.52
N LEU A 281 16.51 -3.56 -16.27
CA LEU A 281 15.64 -2.42 -16.00
C LEU A 281 16.39 -1.11 -16.25
N ASN A 282 15.76 -0.22 -17.02
CA ASN A 282 16.26 1.12 -17.26
C ASN A 282 15.13 2.14 -17.13
N VAL A 283 15.41 3.26 -16.44
CA VAL A 283 14.42 4.31 -16.15
C VAL A 283 14.99 5.67 -16.53
N TRP A 284 14.22 6.52 -17.20
CA TRP A 284 14.58 7.88 -17.59
C TRP A 284 13.64 8.92 -16.97
N ALA A 285 14.17 10.09 -16.65
CA ALA A 285 13.41 11.29 -16.33
C ALA A 285 13.79 12.41 -17.30
N GLY A 286 12.96 12.58 -18.32
CA GLY A 286 13.30 13.42 -19.48
C GLY A 286 14.55 12.86 -20.17
N GLN A 287 15.61 13.67 -20.23
CA GLN A 287 16.87 13.27 -20.85
C GLN A 287 17.84 12.54 -19.90
N LYS A 288 17.58 12.56 -18.58
CA LYS A 288 18.47 11.95 -17.59
C LYS A 288 18.06 10.50 -17.33
N GLN A 289 18.97 9.56 -17.53
CA GLN A 289 18.77 8.18 -17.08
C GLN A 289 18.96 8.10 -15.56
N LEU A 290 17.98 7.52 -14.87
CA LEU A 290 17.93 7.36 -13.41
C LEU A 290 18.31 5.94 -12.95
N MET A 291 18.27 4.96 -13.85
CA MET A 291 18.59 3.57 -13.58
C MET A 291 19.17 2.90 -14.83
N HIS A 292 20.23 2.12 -14.63
CA HIS A 292 21.00 1.51 -15.69
C HIS A 292 21.10 0.00 -15.50
N ASP A 293 20.56 -0.75 -16.46
CA ASP A 293 20.76 -2.20 -16.61
C ASP A 293 20.66 -2.98 -15.29
N MET A 294 19.55 -2.80 -14.57
CA MET A 294 19.36 -3.49 -13.31
C MET A 294 18.85 -4.90 -13.54
N THR A 295 19.69 -5.87 -13.18
CA THR A 295 19.44 -7.30 -13.37
C THR A 295 19.75 -8.07 -12.09
N PHE A 296 18.75 -8.77 -11.55
CA PHE A 296 18.91 -9.70 -10.45
C PHE A 296 17.76 -10.71 -10.40
N LYS A 297 18.03 -11.89 -9.83
CA LYS A 297 17.03 -12.93 -9.55
C LYS A 297 17.02 -13.21 -8.05
N LEU A 298 15.86 -13.07 -7.44
CA LEU A 298 15.61 -13.36 -6.04
C LEU A 298 14.78 -14.65 -5.96
N PRO A 299 15.25 -15.69 -5.24
CA PRO A 299 14.43 -16.87 -4.98
C PRO A 299 13.24 -16.52 -4.09
N GLY A 300 12.22 -17.38 -4.08
CA GLY A 300 11.12 -17.26 -3.12
C GLY A 300 11.60 -17.38 -1.67
N ARG A 301 10.75 -16.96 -0.73
CA ARG A 301 11.00 -17.10 0.73
C ARG A 301 12.29 -16.41 1.21
N ALA A 302 12.67 -15.33 0.54
CA ALA A 302 13.93 -14.62 0.79
C ALA A 302 13.69 -13.22 1.34
N LEU A 303 14.58 -12.78 2.24
CA LEU A 303 14.69 -11.40 2.71
C LEU A 303 15.82 -10.69 1.96
N LEU A 304 15.47 -9.68 1.15
CA LEU A 304 16.40 -8.84 0.40
C LEU A 304 16.53 -7.45 1.03
N GLY A 305 17.76 -7.06 1.38
CA GLY A 305 18.09 -5.68 1.80
C GLY A 305 18.63 -4.85 0.63
N VAL A 306 17.91 -3.81 0.22
CA VAL A 306 18.37 -2.85 -0.80
C VAL A 306 18.98 -1.64 -0.10
N VAL A 307 20.26 -1.40 -0.34
CA VAL A 307 21.05 -0.36 0.32
C VAL A 307 21.84 0.47 -0.67
N GLY A 308 22.28 1.65 -0.25
CA GLY A 308 23.13 2.53 -1.05
C GLY A 308 23.06 3.97 -0.58
N PRO A 309 23.98 4.84 -1.02
CA PRO A 309 24.03 6.24 -0.64
C PRO A 309 22.77 7.00 -1.08
N SER A 310 22.63 8.23 -0.58
CA SER A 310 21.53 9.10 -1.00
C SER A 310 21.62 9.37 -2.50
N GLY A 311 20.48 9.35 -3.20
CA GLY A 311 20.45 9.52 -4.65
C GLY A 311 20.92 8.31 -5.48
N ALA A 312 21.19 7.15 -4.87
CA ALA A 312 21.54 5.92 -5.59
C ALA A 312 20.39 5.29 -6.41
N GLY A 313 19.18 5.84 -6.34
CA GLY A 313 18.02 5.36 -7.12
C GLY A 313 17.15 4.31 -6.40
N LYS A 314 17.26 4.14 -5.08
CA LYS A 314 16.47 3.17 -4.28
C LYS A 314 14.95 3.30 -4.48
N SER A 315 14.41 4.51 -4.35
CA SER A 315 12.97 4.75 -4.57
C SER A 315 12.56 4.60 -6.04
N THR A 316 13.45 4.97 -6.99
CA THR A 316 13.22 4.71 -8.42
C THR A 316 13.12 3.21 -8.68
N LEU A 317 13.98 2.42 -8.03
CA LEU A 317 13.95 0.97 -8.11
C LEU A 317 12.66 0.41 -7.54
N LEU A 318 12.26 0.80 -6.33
CA LEU A 318 11.00 0.33 -5.76
C LEU A 318 9.81 0.61 -6.67
N ASN A 319 9.72 1.79 -7.27
CA ASN A 319 8.61 2.12 -8.15
C ASN A 319 8.59 1.28 -9.44
N ALA A 320 9.76 0.91 -9.97
CA ALA A 320 9.88 -0.01 -11.10
C ALA A 320 9.48 -1.44 -10.69
N LEU A 321 10.05 -1.98 -9.61
CA LEU A 321 9.77 -3.34 -9.14
C LEU A 321 8.33 -3.56 -8.70
N THR A 322 7.65 -2.52 -8.21
CA THR A 322 6.24 -2.56 -7.80
C THR A 322 5.27 -2.25 -8.92
N GLY A 323 5.76 -1.88 -10.11
CA GLY A 323 4.93 -1.44 -11.24
C GLY A 323 4.19 -0.11 -11.06
N PHE A 324 4.39 0.62 -9.94
CA PHE A 324 3.82 1.96 -9.75
C PHE A 324 4.32 2.95 -10.80
N ARG A 325 5.57 2.78 -11.22
CA ARG A 325 6.14 3.45 -12.38
C ARG A 325 6.95 2.40 -13.14
N PRO A 326 6.37 1.78 -14.19
CA PRO A 326 7.09 0.81 -15.00
C PRO A 326 8.41 1.36 -15.52
N ALA A 327 9.41 0.48 -15.64
CA ALA A 327 10.65 0.85 -16.30
C ALA A 327 10.42 1.12 -17.79
N ASP A 328 11.18 2.06 -18.37
CA ASP A 328 11.05 2.38 -19.80
C ASP A 328 11.63 1.27 -20.69
N LYS A 329 12.59 0.49 -20.15
CA LYS A 329 13.10 -0.76 -20.76
C LYS A 329 13.35 -1.82 -19.70
N GLY A 330 13.33 -3.08 -20.13
CA GLY A 330 13.49 -4.26 -19.26
C GLY A 330 12.15 -4.86 -18.84
N ALA A 331 12.21 -5.93 -18.07
CA ALA A 331 11.05 -6.66 -17.58
C ALA A 331 11.19 -6.99 -16.09
N VAL A 332 10.06 -7.00 -15.39
CA VAL A 332 9.97 -7.52 -14.02
C VAL A 332 9.11 -8.77 -14.08
N ARG A 333 9.60 -9.90 -13.58
CA ARG A 333 8.86 -11.16 -13.56
C ARG A 333 8.57 -11.62 -12.16
N TYR A 334 7.33 -12.08 -11.98
CA TYR A 334 6.83 -12.69 -10.76
C TYR A 334 6.30 -14.08 -11.13
N ALA A 335 6.90 -15.13 -10.59
CA ALA A 335 6.63 -16.51 -11.02
C ALA A 335 6.63 -16.64 -12.56
N GLY A 336 7.71 -16.15 -13.19
CA GLY A 336 7.90 -16.24 -14.64
C GLY A 336 6.96 -15.35 -15.47
N ARG A 337 5.98 -14.71 -14.84
CA ARG A 337 4.99 -13.83 -15.50
C ARG A 337 5.41 -12.37 -15.43
N ASP A 338 5.23 -11.66 -16.53
CA ASP A 338 5.60 -10.25 -16.62
C ASP A 338 4.66 -9.36 -15.80
N LEU A 339 5.22 -8.69 -14.79
CA LEU A 339 4.48 -7.84 -13.85
C LEU A 339 3.81 -6.66 -14.53
N TYR A 340 4.43 -6.06 -15.55
CA TYR A 340 3.87 -4.88 -16.21
C TYR A 340 2.68 -5.25 -17.11
N SER A 341 2.75 -6.41 -17.76
CA SER A 341 1.71 -6.93 -18.64
C SER A 341 0.51 -7.47 -17.87
N ASP A 342 0.76 -8.14 -16.74
CA ASP A 342 -0.26 -8.79 -15.91
C ASP A 342 -0.53 -8.00 -14.62
N TYR A 343 -0.25 -6.70 -14.63
CA TYR A 343 -0.21 -5.85 -13.44
C TYR A 343 -1.51 -5.87 -12.62
N ASP A 344 -2.66 -5.82 -13.31
CA ASP A 344 -3.96 -5.81 -12.66
C ASP A 344 -4.20 -7.06 -11.81
N GLU A 345 -3.66 -8.20 -12.25
CA GLU A 345 -3.72 -9.44 -11.51
C GLU A 345 -2.67 -9.49 -10.40
N LEU A 346 -1.41 -9.28 -10.77
CA LEU A 346 -0.24 -9.54 -9.92
C LEU A 346 -0.07 -8.51 -8.81
N ARG A 347 -0.53 -7.25 -8.99
CA ARG A 347 -0.47 -6.23 -7.93
C ARG A 347 -1.16 -6.64 -6.63
N ARG A 348 -2.09 -7.59 -6.69
CA ARG A 348 -2.81 -8.11 -5.50
C ARG A 348 -1.98 -9.09 -4.68
N ARG A 349 -0.96 -9.69 -5.29
CA ARG A 349 0.03 -10.56 -4.63
C ARG A 349 1.15 -9.74 -3.98
N ILE A 350 1.20 -8.43 -4.27
CA ILE A 350 2.21 -7.49 -3.80
C ILE A 350 1.66 -6.63 -2.66
N GLY A 351 2.31 -6.68 -1.50
CA GLY A 351 2.12 -5.71 -0.42
C GLY A 351 3.17 -4.60 -0.49
N TYR A 352 2.76 -3.34 -0.29
CA TYR A 352 3.70 -2.21 -0.25
C TYR A 352 3.50 -1.38 1.02
N VAL A 353 4.57 -1.27 1.81
CA VAL A 353 4.61 -0.48 3.05
C VAL A 353 5.48 0.76 2.79
N PRO A 354 4.90 1.97 2.73
CA PRO A 354 5.66 3.19 2.52
C PRO A 354 6.53 3.53 3.74
N GLN A 355 7.44 4.49 3.56
CA GLN A 355 8.28 5.04 4.63
C GLN A 355 7.45 5.61 5.78
N GLU A 356 6.50 6.50 5.47
CA GLU A 356 5.62 7.11 6.46
C GLU A 356 4.56 6.12 6.97
N ASP A 357 4.29 6.13 8.28
CA ASP A 357 3.23 5.33 8.90
C ASP A 357 1.84 5.94 8.67
N LEU A 358 1.25 5.59 7.54
CA LEU A 358 -0.07 6.07 7.11
C LEU A 358 -1.23 5.37 7.83
N LEU A 359 -1.37 5.63 9.14
CA LEU A 359 -2.39 5.08 10.01
C LEU A 359 -3.23 6.17 10.70
N HIS A 360 -4.50 5.89 10.96
CA HIS A 360 -5.33 6.75 11.80
C HIS A 360 -4.92 6.62 13.28
N THR A 361 -4.15 7.59 13.78
CA THR A 361 -3.52 7.55 15.11
C THR A 361 -4.52 7.54 16.27
N SER A 362 -5.72 8.10 16.08
CA SER A 362 -6.78 8.13 17.11
C SER A 362 -7.46 6.77 17.33
N LEU A 363 -7.38 5.84 16.37
CA LEU A 363 -8.00 4.51 16.47
C LEU A 363 -7.12 3.55 17.26
N THR A 364 -7.72 2.47 17.75
CA THR A 364 -6.97 1.32 18.27
C THR A 364 -6.40 0.48 17.12
N VAL A 365 -5.31 -0.26 17.36
CA VAL A 365 -4.70 -1.16 16.36
C VAL A 365 -5.74 -2.07 15.72
N ARG A 366 -6.56 -2.74 16.55
CA ARG A 366 -7.65 -3.61 16.09
C ARG A 366 -8.63 -2.89 15.19
N LYS A 367 -9.12 -1.71 15.58
CA LYS A 367 -10.09 -0.95 14.77
C LYS A 367 -9.48 -0.51 13.45
N ALA A 368 -8.20 -0.10 13.44
CA ALA A 368 -7.51 0.28 12.22
C ALA A 368 -7.43 -0.92 11.24
N LEU A 369 -7.07 -2.11 11.74
CA LEU A 369 -7.03 -3.33 10.93
C LEU A 369 -8.42 -3.80 10.50
N GLU A 370 -9.45 -3.69 11.36
CA GLU A 370 -10.83 -4.04 11.02
C GLU A 370 -11.39 -3.14 9.91
N TYR A 371 -11.17 -1.83 9.96
CA TYR A 371 -11.58 -0.93 8.87
C TYR A 371 -10.76 -1.17 7.60
N GLY A 372 -9.46 -1.47 7.73
CA GLY A 372 -8.63 -1.91 6.61
C GLY A 372 -9.17 -3.17 5.95
N ALA A 373 -9.55 -4.17 6.75
CA ALA A 373 -10.16 -5.42 6.29
C ALA A 373 -11.54 -5.18 5.66
N GLU A 374 -12.37 -4.31 6.25
CA GLU A 374 -13.67 -3.92 5.68
C GLU A 374 -13.53 -3.22 4.33
N LEU A 375 -12.40 -2.58 4.00
CA LEU A 375 -12.18 -1.94 2.70
C LEU A 375 -11.50 -2.86 1.68
N ARG A 376 -10.64 -3.79 2.14
CA ARG A 376 -9.84 -4.67 1.28
C ARG A 376 -10.55 -5.97 0.88
N PHE A 377 -11.48 -6.44 1.70
CA PHE A 377 -12.19 -7.71 1.44
C PHE A 377 -13.54 -7.50 0.75
N PRO A 378 -14.01 -8.51 -0.02
CA PRO A 378 -15.35 -8.53 -0.57
C PRO A 378 -16.44 -8.32 0.50
N PRO A 379 -17.60 -7.74 0.13
CA PRO A 379 -18.69 -7.45 1.07
C PRO A 379 -19.33 -8.72 1.66
N ASP A 380 -19.18 -9.86 1.01
CA ASP A 380 -19.70 -11.16 1.44
C ASP A 380 -18.80 -11.88 2.48
N VAL A 381 -17.64 -11.30 2.81
CA VAL A 381 -16.83 -11.73 3.94
C VAL A 381 -17.55 -11.29 5.22
N THR A 382 -17.75 -12.23 6.13
CA THR A 382 -18.47 -11.95 7.38
C THR A 382 -17.59 -11.16 8.35
N LYS A 383 -18.22 -10.48 9.32
CA LYS A 383 -17.48 -9.81 10.41
C LYS A 383 -16.62 -10.80 11.21
N ALA A 384 -17.09 -12.04 11.38
CA ALA A 384 -16.35 -13.09 12.07
C ALA A 384 -15.08 -13.48 11.29
N GLU A 385 -15.20 -13.74 9.98
CA GLU A 385 -14.05 -14.06 9.13
C GLU A 385 -13.00 -12.94 9.10
N ARG A 386 -13.45 -11.68 8.99
CA ARG A 386 -12.54 -10.52 9.09
C ARG A 386 -11.84 -10.45 10.44
N ARG A 387 -12.59 -10.66 11.53
CA ARG A 387 -12.02 -10.64 12.89
C ARG A 387 -10.98 -11.73 13.08
N THR A 388 -11.26 -12.95 12.63
CA THR A 388 -10.29 -14.06 12.64
C THR A 388 -9.04 -13.69 11.86
N ARG A 389 -9.17 -13.12 10.65
CA ARG A 389 -8.00 -12.67 9.87
C ARG A 389 -7.20 -11.58 10.58
N VAL A 390 -7.88 -10.62 11.22
CA VAL A 390 -7.22 -9.58 12.02
C VAL A 390 -6.47 -10.18 13.21
N ASP A 391 -7.07 -11.14 13.91
CA ASP A 391 -6.46 -11.84 15.04
C ASP A 391 -5.22 -12.66 14.62
N GLU A 392 -5.28 -13.33 13.47
CA GLU A 392 -4.12 -14.02 12.88
C GLU A 392 -2.96 -13.05 12.62
N VAL A 393 -3.21 -11.92 11.96
CA VAL A 393 -2.17 -10.93 11.64
C VAL A 393 -1.61 -10.27 12.90
N LEU A 394 -2.45 -10.02 13.91
CA LEU A 394 -2.00 -9.49 15.19
C LEU A 394 -1.06 -10.48 15.91
N ALA A 395 -1.36 -11.78 15.85
CA ALA A 395 -0.50 -12.81 16.42
C ALA A 395 0.83 -12.92 15.66
N GLU A 396 0.76 -12.97 14.33
CA GLU A 396 1.91 -13.08 13.43
C GLU A 396 2.96 -11.97 13.64
N LEU A 397 2.53 -10.75 13.96
CA LEU A 397 3.43 -9.61 14.19
C LEU A 397 3.70 -9.31 15.67
N GLY A 398 3.24 -10.17 16.58
CA GLY A 398 3.40 -9.97 18.03
C GLY A 398 2.71 -8.71 18.56
N LEU A 399 1.56 -8.33 17.98
CA LEU A 399 0.78 -7.14 18.32
C LEU A 399 -0.47 -7.43 19.16
N THR A 400 -0.77 -8.71 19.47
CA THR A 400 -1.98 -9.13 20.19
C THR A 400 -2.20 -8.37 21.49
N GLN A 401 -1.15 -8.17 22.30
CA GLN A 401 -1.24 -7.44 23.57
C GLN A 401 -1.55 -5.94 23.38
N HIS A 402 -1.24 -5.39 22.21
CA HIS A 402 -1.46 -3.99 21.86
C HIS A 402 -2.69 -3.78 20.96
N ALA A 403 -3.48 -4.83 20.71
CA ALA A 403 -4.65 -4.77 19.82
C ALA A 403 -5.64 -3.66 20.21
N ASN A 404 -5.81 -3.42 21.51
CA ASN A 404 -6.72 -2.40 22.04
C ASN A 404 -6.02 -1.08 22.41
N THR A 405 -4.72 -0.97 22.15
CA THR A 405 -3.96 0.27 22.35
C THR A 405 -4.22 1.24 21.20
N GLN A 406 -4.35 2.54 21.52
CA GLN A 406 -4.45 3.59 20.50
C GLN A 406 -3.14 3.68 19.72
N VAL A 407 -3.22 3.81 18.39
CA VAL A 407 -2.05 3.88 17.51
C VAL A 407 -1.13 5.04 17.89
N SER A 408 -1.67 6.17 18.35
CA SER A 408 -0.89 7.31 18.86
C SER A 408 0.06 6.94 20.02
N ARG A 409 -0.29 5.94 20.84
CA ARG A 409 0.46 5.53 22.04
C ARG A 409 1.46 4.39 21.81
N LEU A 410 1.56 3.87 20.59
CA LEU A 410 2.51 2.82 20.25
C LEU A 410 3.94 3.36 20.17
N SER A 411 4.92 2.50 20.48
CA SER A 411 6.32 2.78 20.12
C SER A 411 6.50 2.85 18.60
N GLY A 412 7.60 3.44 18.11
CA GLY A 412 7.89 3.52 16.68
C GLY A 412 7.86 2.14 16.00
N GLY A 413 8.56 1.16 16.56
CA GLY A 413 8.58 -0.21 16.01
C GLY A 413 7.22 -0.92 16.05
N GLN A 414 6.38 -0.66 17.05
CA GLN A 414 5.01 -1.22 17.11
C GLN A 414 4.09 -0.57 16.06
N ARG A 415 4.25 0.74 15.83
CA ARG A 415 3.53 1.49 14.80
C ARG A 415 3.90 0.99 13.41
N LYS A 416 5.20 0.79 13.14
CA LYS A 416 5.66 0.19 11.87
C LYS A 416 5.10 -1.21 11.66
N ARG A 417 5.16 -2.08 12.67
CA ARG A 417 4.53 -3.41 12.59
C ARG A 417 3.03 -3.31 12.32
N THR A 418 2.33 -2.32 12.86
CA THR A 418 0.91 -2.08 12.53
C THR A 418 0.72 -1.65 11.07
N SER A 419 1.63 -0.87 10.50
CA SER A 419 1.63 -0.53 9.07
C SER A 419 1.81 -1.77 8.19
N VAL A 420 2.72 -2.67 8.57
CA VAL A 420 2.93 -3.98 7.92
C VAL A 420 1.68 -4.87 8.06
N ALA A 421 1.09 -4.93 9.25
CA ALA A 421 -0.13 -5.70 9.52
C ALA A 421 -1.27 -5.36 8.56
N LEU A 422 -1.43 -4.07 8.23
CA LEU A 422 -2.47 -3.62 7.31
C LEU A 422 -2.28 -4.15 5.88
N GLU A 423 -1.03 -4.33 5.43
CA GLU A 423 -0.74 -4.99 4.15
C GLU A 423 -0.88 -6.52 4.23
N LEU A 424 -0.53 -7.12 5.37
CA LEU A 424 -0.64 -8.56 5.55
C LEU A 424 -2.08 -9.07 5.59
N LEU A 425 -3.09 -8.21 5.78
CA LEU A 425 -4.50 -8.63 5.76
C LEU A 425 -4.81 -9.50 4.53
N THR A 426 -4.34 -9.11 3.36
CA THR A 426 -4.61 -9.81 2.09
C THR A 426 -3.66 -10.97 1.80
N ARG A 427 -2.76 -11.37 2.73
CA ARG A 427 -1.77 -12.44 2.53
C ARG A 427 -0.90 -12.28 1.26
N PRO A 428 -0.26 -11.11 1.05
CA PRO A 428 0.66 -10.96 -0.06
C PRO A 428 1.82 -11.94 0.08
N THR A 429 2.24 -12.50 -1.05
CA THR A 429 3.38 -13.41 -1.18
C THR A 429 4.70 -12.64 -1.38
N LEU A 430 4.62 -11.41 -1.90
CA LEU A 430 5.74 -10.49 -2.03
C LEU A 430 5.44 -9.19 -1.27
N LEU A 431 6.35 -8.79 -0.37
CA LEU A 431 6.20 -7.61 0.46
C LEU A 431 7.36 -6.62 0.23
N TYR A 432 7.04 -5.40 -0.17
CA TYR A 432 7.99 -4.29 -0.26
C TYR A 432 7.85 -3.37 0.94
N LEU A 433 8.98 -2.97 1.52
CA LEU A 433 9.04 -1.99 2.59
C LEU A 433 10.05 -0.90 2.24
N ASP A 434 9.56 0.34 2.20
CA ASP A 434 10.40 1.51 2.01
C ASP A 434 10.81 2.06 3.37
N GLU A 435 12.10 2.02 3.67
CA GLU A 435 12.73 2.47 4.91
C GLU A 435 11.97 2.11 6.21
N PRO A 436 11.69 0.82 6.47
CA PRO A 436 10.87 0.42 7.61
C PRO A 436 11.50 0.69 8.98
N THR A 437 12.80 0.96 9.03
CA THR A 437 13.56 1.15 10.27
C THR A 437 14.00 2.60 10.48
N SER A 438 13.62 3.51 9.57
CA SER A 438 13.95 4.93 9.64
C SER A 438 13.38 5.59 10.90
N GLY A 439 14.22 6.30 11.64
CA GLY A 439 13.83 7.01 12.86
C GLY A 439 13.58 6.12 14.09
N LEU A 440 13.93 4.82 14.02
CA LEU A 440 13.88 3.90 15.16
C LEU A 440 15.23 3.86 15.90
N ASP A 441 15.19 3.60 17.20
CA ASP A 441 16.40 3.23 17.95
C ASP A 441 16.89 1.83 17.52
N PRO A 442 18.18 1.51 17.75
CA PRO A 442 18.76 0.25 17.29
C PRO A 442 18.06 -1.03 17.80
N GLY A 443 17.47 -0.97 19.00
CA GLY A 443 16.73 -2.09 19.58
C GLY A 443 15.40 -2.31 18.85
N MET A 444 14.66 -1.23 18.57
CA MET A 444 13.44 -1.30 17.78
C MET A 444 13.69 -1.66 16.31
N ASP A 445 14.77 -1.16 15.71
CA ASP A 445 15.23 -1.55 14.35
C ASP A 445 15.37 -3.08 14.26
N LYS A 446 16.15 -3.66 15.18
CA LYS A 446 16.34 -5.12 15.27
C LYS A 446 15.02 -5.88 15.37
N ASN A 447 14.12 -5.47 16.26
CA ASN A 447 12.82 -6.14 16.44
C ASN A 447 11.96 -6.10 15.17
N VAL A 448 11.97 -4.99 14.42
CA VAL A 448 11.26 -4.87 13.14
C VAL A 448 11.87 -5.81 12.12
N MET A 449 13.20 -5.79 11.95
CA MET A 449 13.89 -6.66 11.00
C MET A 449 13.74 -8.15 11.32
N GLU A 450 13.73 -8.54 12.59
CA GLU A 450 13.44 -9.92 13.02
C GLU A 450 12.00 -10.34 12.69
N SER A 451 11.04 -9.43 12.80
CA SER A 451 9.65 -9.70 12.39
C SER A 451 9.56 -9.91 10.88
N LEU A 452 10.25 -9.09 10.08
CA LEU A 452 10.30 -9.25 8.62
C LEU A 452 11.02 -10.54 8.20
N ARG A 453 12.06 -10.92 8.93
CA ARG A 453 12.74 -12.22 8.76
C ARG A 453 11.77 -13.38 9.00
N SER A 454 11.00 -13.35 10.09
CA SER A 454 9.98 -14.36 10.40
C SER A 454 8.96 -14.49 9.26
N LEU A 455 8.48 -13.37 8.72
CA LEU A 455 7.58 -13.39 7.56
C LEU A 455 8.19 -14.10 6.34
N ALA A 456 9.50 -13.93 6.13
CA ALA A 456 10.20 -14.60 5.04
C ALA A 456 10.37 -16.10 5.30
N ASP A 457 10.70 -16.49 6.53
CA ASP A 457 10.79 -17.89 6.96
C ASP A 457 9.43 -18.62 6.84
N ASP A 458 8.33 -17.90 7.06
CA ASP A 458 6.95 -18.37 6.87
C ASP A 458 6.53 -18.49 5.40
N GLY A 459 7.42 -18.16 4.46
CA GLY A 459 7.24 -18.40 3.03
C GLY A 459 6.97 -17.15 2.20
N ARG A 460 7.18 -15.94 2.71
CA ARG A 460 7.02 -14.72 1.92
C ARG A 460 8.36 -14.25 1.36
N THR A 461 8.33 -13.58 0.21
CA THR A 461 9.49 -12.83 -0.26
C THR A 461 9.37 -11.41 0.25
N VAL A 462 10.41 -10.90 0.91
CA VAL A 462 10.39 -9.60 1.56
C VAL A 462 11.55 -8.75 1.03
N ILE A 463 11.24 -7.58 0.48
CA ILE A 463 12.22 -6.63 -0.04
C ILE A 463 12.18 -5.38 0.82
N VAL A 464 13.28 -5.10 1.50
CA VAL A 464 13.46 -3.95 2.40
C VAL A 464 14.42 -2.97 1.76
N VAL A 465 13.96 -1.77 1.44
CA VAL A 465 14.85 -0.65 1.19
C VAL A 465 15.22 -0.02 2.51
N THR A 466 16.51 0.13 2.80
CA THR A 466 16.96 0.76 4.05
C THR A 466 18.27 1.53 3.85
N HIS A 467 18.46 2.56 4.68
CA HIS A 467 19.74 3.22 4.86
C HIS A 467 20.49 2.71 6.11
N SER A 468 19.82 1.92 6.97
CA SER A 468 20.43 1.28 8.14
C SER A 468 21.20 0.04 7.70
N VAL A 469 22.47 -0.04 8.12
CA VAL A 469 23.37 -1.15 7.78
C VAL A 469 23.53 -2.16 8.92
N ALA A 470 22.97 -1.86 10.10
CA ALA A 470 23.23 -2.62 11.31
C ALA A 470 22.57 -4.01 11.35
N GLN A 471 21.56 -4.26 10.51
CA GLN A 471 20.76 -5.49 10.49
C GLN A 471 20.80 -6.19 9.12
N LEU A 472 21.77 -5.85 8.26
CA LEU A 472 21.91 -6.48 6.95
C LEU A 472 22.20 -7.98 7.04
N ASP A 473 22.83 -8.45 8.12
CA ASP A 473 23.11 -9.87 8.37
C ASP A 473 21.86 -10.73 8.57
N LEU A 474 20.70 -10.12 8.82
CA LEU A 474 19.41 -10.84 8.86
C LEU A 474 18.89 -11.16 7.45
N CYS A 475 19.35 -10.43 6.43
CA CYS A 475 18.92 -10.62 5.04
C CYS A 475 19.58 -11.87 4.44
N ASP A 476 18.86 -12.55 3.55
CA ASP A 476 19.44 -13.62 2.72
C ASP A 476 20.35 -13.03 1.64
N TYR A 477 19.92 -11.90 1.08
CA TYR A 477 20.61 -11.19 0.01
C TYR A 477 20.62 -9.69 0.31
N ILE A 478 21.62 -8.99 -0.20
CA ILE A 478 21.62 -7.54 -0.28
C ILE A 478 21.86 -7.09 -1.72
N LEU A 479 21.22 -5.99 -2.09
CA LEU A 479 21.42 -5.26 -3.33
C LEU A 479 22.02 -3.90 -2.98
N VAL A 480 23.29 -3.71 -3.32
CA VAL A 480 24.00 -2.44 -3.09
C VAL A 480 23.94 -1.62 -4.37
N LEU A 481 23.32 -0.45 -4.29
CA LEU A 481 23.23 0.50 -5.39
C LEU A 481 24.35 1.56 -5.30
N ALA A 482 24.95 1.89 -6.44
CA ALA A 482 25.85 3.02 -6.60
C ALA A 482 25.09 4.28 -7.10
N PRO A 483 25.65 5.49 -6.89
CA PRO A 483 25.08 6.73 -7.42
C PRO A 483 24.74 6.65 -8.90
N GLY A 484 23.57 7.18 -9.26
CA GLY A 484 23.06 7.15 -10.64
C GLY A 484 22.22 5.93 -10.99
N GLY A 485 21.94 5.02 -10.05
CA GLY A 485 21.05 3.88 -10.29
C GLY A 485 21.76 2.69 -10.94
N TYR A 486 23.00 2.43 -10.53
CA TYR A 486 23.81 1.30 -10.97
C TYR A 486 23.88 0.23 -9.87
N VAL A 487 23.94 -1.05 -10.27
CA VAL A 487 24.17 -2.14 -9.32
C VAL A 487 25.67 -2.24 -9.01
N ALA A 488 26.03 -2.11 -7.73
CA ALA A 488 27.41 -2.27 -7.27
C ALA A 488 27.69 -3.67 -6.72
N TYR A 489 26.67 -4.34 -6.16
CA TYR A 489 26.77 -5.70 -5.65
C TYR A 489 25.36 -6.30 -5.48
N PHE A 490 25.22 -7.59 -5.77
CA PHE A 490 24.07 -8.40 -5.38
C PHE A 490 24.56 -9.76 -4.90
N GLY A 491 24.10 -10.20 -3.73
CA GLY A 491 24.52 -11.46 -3.14
C GLY A 491 24.37 -11.49 -1.62
N PRO A 492 24.90 -12.53 -0.95
CA PRO A 492 24.81 -12.67 0.50
C PRO A 492 25.55 -11.55 1.26
N PRO A 493 25.00 -11.02 2.36
CA PRO A 493 25.61 -9.91 3.11
C PRO A 493 27.02 -10.21 3.61
N GLN A 494 27.31 -11.45 4.03
CA GLN A 494 28.64 -11.84 4.53
C GLN A 494 29.77 -11.70 3.49
N ASP A 495 29.44 -11.76 2.20
CA ASP A 495 30.41 -11.76 1.11
C ASP A 495 30.67 -10.31 0.60
N ALA A 496 29.83 -9.35 0.98
CA ALA A 496 29.83 -8.00 0.43
C ALA A 496 31.04 -7.16 0.87
N LEU A 497 31.37 -7.14 2.16
CA LEU A 497 32.51 -6.38 2.68
C LEU A 497 33.84 -6.85 2.07
N SER A 498 34.01 -8.17 1.94
CA SER A 498 35.15 -8.75 1.25
C SER A 498 35.17 -8.42 -0.24
N PHE A 499 34.02 -8.42 -0.92
CA PHE A 499 33.92 -8.01 -2.32
C PHE A 499 34.41 -6.57 -2.53
N PHE A 500 34.02 -5.64 -1.66
CA PHE A 500 34.46 -4.24 -1.73
C PHE A 500 35.88 -4.02 -1.18
N GLY A 501 36.44 -4.98 -0.42
CA GLY A 501 37.73 -4.86 0.25
C GLY A 501 37.67 -3.90 1.44
N LYS A 502 36.55 -3.86 2.16
CA LYS A 502 36.28 -2.94 3.28
C LYS A 502 35.96 -3.71 4.57
N ARG A 503 35.99 -3.00 5.70
CA ARG A 503 35.70 -3.58 7.03
C ARG A 503 34.30 -3.28 7.53
N ASP A 504 33.68 -2.23 7.02
CA ASP A 504 32.32 -1.83 7.35
C ASP A 504 31.60 -1.22 6.13
N TYR A 505 30.27 -1.11 6.22
CA TYR A 505 29.43 -0.54 5.16
C TYR A 505 29.56 0.99 4.98
N PRO A 506 29.78 1.81 6.02
CA PRO A 506 30.08 3.23 5.84
C PRO A 506 31.26 3.47 4.87
N ASP A 507 32.36 2.73 5.01
CA ASP A 507 33.50 2.82 4.09
C ASP A 507 33.15 2.37 2.66
N VAL A 508 32.25 1.38 2.52
CA VAL A 508 31.73 0.96 1.21
C VAL A 508 30.97 2.13 0.57
N PHE A 509 30.07 2.78 1.29
CA PHE A 509 29.29 3.89 0.74
C PHE A 509 30.15 5.10 0.37
N LEU A 510 31.13 5.47 1.21
CA LEU A 510 32.09 6.53 0.87
C LEU A 510 32.87 6.20 -0.41
N THR A 511 33.23 4.93 -0.59
CA THR A 511 33.90 4.47 -1.82
C THR A 511 32.98 4.55 -3.03
N LEU A 512 31.70 4.17 -2.88
CA LEU A 512 30.70 4.26 -3.96
C LEU A 512 30.36 5.70 -4.33
N GLU A 513 30.40 6.64 -3.39
CA GLU A 513 30.22 8.07 -3.69
C GLU A 513 31.40 8.66 -4.47
N ALA A 514 32.62 8.18 -4.21
CA ALA A 514 33.83 8.61 -4.91
C ALA A 514 34.04 7.91 -6.27
N THR A 515 33.41 6.75 -6.49
CA THR A 515 33.60 5.93 -7.70
C THR A 515 32.44 6.13 -8.67
N PRO A 516 32.66 6.36 -9.96
CA PRO A 516 31.59 6.41 -10.95
C PRO A 516 30.73 5.14 -10.93
N GLY A 517 29.39 5.28 -10.92
CA GLY A 517 28.47 4.15 -10.82
C GLY A 517 28.66 3.10 -11.93
N ALA A 518 29.00 3.54 -13.14
CA ALA A 518 29.29 2.65 -14.26
C ALA A 518 30.52 1.75 -14.03
N GLU A 519 31.55 2.25 -13.34
CA GLU A 519 32.74 1.46 -12.97
C GLU A 519 32.39 0.42 -11.91
N SER A 520 31.60 0.81 -10.90
CA SER A 520 31.07 -0.12 -9.88
C SER A 520 30.26 -1.25 -10.52
N ALA A 521 29.39 -0.93 -11.49
CA ALA A 521 28.63 -1.92 -12.24
C ALA A 521 29.49 -2.83 -13.11
N ALA A 522 30.54 -2.30 -13.74
CA ALA A 522 31.48 -3.11 -14.51
C ALA A 522 32.22 -4.11 -13.59
N ARG A 523 32.68 -3.66 -12.41
CA ARG A 523 33.31 -4.54 -11.41
C ARG A 523 32.36 -5.66 -10.96
N PHE A 524 31.10 -5.33 -10.70
CA PHE A 524 30.10 -6.32 -10.33
C PHE A 524 29.84 -7.35 -11.45
N ARG A 525 29.62 -6.89 -12.68
CA ARG A 525 29.38 -7.75 -13.86
C ARG A 525 30.54 -8.71 -14.16
N ASN A 526 31.77 -8.31 -13.83
CA ASN A 526 32.96 -9.14 -13.99
C ASN A 526 33.23 -10.07 -12.77
N SER A 527 32.34 -10.11 -11.79
CA SER A 527 32.51 -10.90 -10.56
C SER A 527 31.75 -12.22 -10.60
N ARG A 528 32.17 -13.18 -9.75
CA ARG A 528 31.47 -14.47 -9.57
C ARG A 528 30.03 -14.34 -9.05
N TYR A 529 29.65 -13.17 -8.53
CA TYR A 529 28.32 -12.92 -7.97
C TYR A 529 27.31 -12.48 -9.03
N TYR A 530 27.77 -12.08 -10.22
CA TYR A 530 26.90 -11.74 -11.32
C TYR A 530 26.40 -13.02 -12.00
N VAL A 531 25.09 -13.28 -11.86
CA VAL A 531 24.40 -14.33 -12.60
C VAL A 531 23.49 -13.62 -13.62
N PRO A 532 23.69 -13.84 -14.93
CA PRO A 532 22.76 -13.33 -15.93
C PRO A 532 21.37 -13.87 -15.65
N ALA A 533 20.33 -13.02 -15.61
CA ALA A 533 18.96 -13.50 -15.64
C ALA A 533 18.77 -14.33 -16.93
N SER A 534 18.09 -15.47 -16.82
CA SER A 534 17.90 -16.41 -17.93
C SER A 534 17.34 -15.72 -19.18
N ILE A 535 18.00 -15.95 -20.31
CA ILE A 535 17.77 -15.27 -21.59
C ILE A 535 16.39 -15.60 -22.14
N THR A 536 15.42 -14.71 -21.96
CA THR A 536 14.35 -14.45 -22.95
C THR A 536 13.64 -13.15 -22.58
N ALA A 537 13.97 -12.02 -23.19
CA ALA A 537 13.24 -10.75 -22.97
C ALA A 537 12.22 -10.50 -24.10
N PRO A 538 10.90 -10.48 -23.85
CA PRO A 538 9.97 -9.79 -24.74
C PRO A 538 10.16 -8.28 -24.60
N SER A 539 9.90 -7.54 -25.68
CA SER A 539 10.05 -6.07 -25.72
C SER A 539 9.13 -5.38 -24.72
N ALA A 540 9.69 -4.49 -23.88
CA ALA A 540 8.93 -3.61 -22.99
C ALA A 540 7.88 -2.80 -23.79
N ARG A 541 6.60 -2.92 -23.40
CA ARG A 541 5.51 -2.08 -23.90
C ARG A 541 5.46 -0.77 -23.11
N PRO A 542 4.99 0.33 -23.72
CA PRO A 542 4.77 1.59 -23.01
C PRO A 542 3.82 1.37 -21.82
N ALA A 543 4.06 2.12 -20.74
CA ALA A 543 3.26 2.07 -19.52
C ALA A 543 1.76 2.18 -19.86
N PRO A 544 0.89 1.33 -19.28
CA PRO A 544 -0.55 1.45 -19.46
C PRO A 544 -1.01 2.87 -19.11
N GLU A 545 -1.98 3.40 -19.86
CA GLU A 545 -2.79 4.55 -19.43
C GLU A 545 -3.27 4.34 -17.98
N GLU A 546 -3.35 5.44 -17.20
CA GLU A 546 -3.74 5.46 -15.78
C GLU A 546 -4.68 4.30 -15.43
N LEU A 547 -4.14 3.28 -14.74
CA LEU A 547 -4.83 2.05 -14.48
C LEU A 547 -6.19 2.36 -13.84
N PRO A 548 -7.31 1.89 -14.41
CA PRO A 548 -8.60 2.09 -13.79
C PRO A 548 -8.55 1.53 -12.36
N SER A 549 -8.91 2.37 -11.38
CA SER A 549 -9.02 1.93 -9.99
C SER A 549 -10.12 0.88 -9.91
N LEU A 550 -9.76 -0.40 -9.90
CA LEU A 550 -10.70 -1.49 -9.81
C LEU A 550 -11.33 -1.48 -8.41
N ARG A 551 -12.64 -1.31 -8.37
CA ARG A 551 -13.39 -1.15 -7.12
C ARG A 551 -13.63 -2.52 -6.50
N GLN A 552 -12.95 -2.83 -5.39
CA GLN A 552 -13.15 -4.07 -4.62
C GLN A 552 -14.53 -4.12 -3.93
N GLN A 553 -15.19 -2.96 -3.77
CA GLN A 553 -16.50 -2.83 -3.16
C GLN A 553 -17.34 -1.78 -3.88
N SER A 554 -18.66 -1.88 -3.76
CA SER A 554 -19.58 -0.86 -4.25
C SER A 554 -19.32 0.49 -3.57
N VAL A 555 -19.59 1.58 -4.29
CA VAL A 555 -19.42 2.96 -3.80
C VAL A 555 -20.22 3.17 -2.51
N ALA A 556 -21.41 2.59 -2.40
CA ALA A 556 -22.26 2.67 -1.21
C ALA A 556 -21.65 1.95 -0.01
N SER A 557 -21.11 0.73 -0.19
CA SER A 557 -20.43 -0.01 0.88
C SER A 557 -19.22 0.76 1.40
N GLN A 558 -18.38 1.26 0.49
CA GLN A 558 -17.22 2.07 0.85
C GLN A 558 -17.64 3.34 1.59
N LEU A 559 -18.68 4.04 1.12
CA LEU A 559 -19.19 5.24 1.78
C LEU A 559 -19.60 4.96 3.23
N VAL A 560 -20.37 3.89 3.47
CA VAL A 560 -20.80 3.50 4.82
C VAL A 560 -19.61 3.17 5.72
N THR A 561 -18.65 2.39 5.22
CA THR A 561 -17.44 2.01 5.96
C THR A 561 -16.60 3.23 6.31
N LEU A 562 -16.37 4.14 5.35
CA LEU A 562 -15.58 5.36 5.55
C LEU A 562 -16.28 6.36 6.47
N SER A 563 -17.61 6.49 6.39
CA SER A 563 -18.38 7.33 7.31
C SER A 563 -18.31 6.80 8.73
N ARG A 564 -18.47 5.47 8.93
CA ARG A 564 -18.29 4.81 10.23
C ARG A 564 -16.87 5.00 10.76
N ARG A 565 -15.85 4.83 9.91
CA ARG A 565 -14.45 5.05 10.27
C ARG A 565 -14.21 6.49 10.72
N THR A 566 -14.66 7.47 9.94
CA THR A 566 -14.49 8.89 10.25
C THR A 566 -15.19 9.26 11.56
N MET A 567 -16.42 8.80 11.77
CA MET A 567 -17.10 8.96 13.07
C MET A 567 -16.34 8.29 14.21
N ALA A 568 -15.80 7.09 14.00
CA ALA A 568 -15.02 6.40 15.02
C ALA A 568 -13.71 7.13 15.34
N VAL A 569 -13.06 7.76 14.36
CA VAL A 569 -11.88 8.63 14.57
C VAL A 569 -12.26 9.81 15.45
N VAL A 570 -13.33 10.54 15.10
CA VAL A 570 -13.83 11.69 15.87
C VAL A 570 -14.21 11.28 17.30
N ALA A 571 -14.92 10.17 17.46
CA ALA A 571 -15.35 9.67 18.77
C ALA A 571 -14.19 9.14 19.63
N SER A 572 -13.10 8.68 19.02
CA SER A 572 -11.94 8.15 19.75
C SER A 572 -11.04 9.25 20.31
N ASP A 573 -11.08 10.45 19.73
CA ASP A 573 -10.39 11.63 20.25
C ASP A 573 -11.27 12.40 21.25
N LYS A 574 -11.17 12.02 22.53
CA LYS A 574 -11.97 12.63 23.61
C LYS A 574 -11.72 14.13 23.80
N SER A 575 -10.52 14.62 23.46
CA SER A 575 -10.19 16.04 23.63
C SER A 575 -10.83 16.85 22.51
N TYR A 576 -10.70 16.36 21.27
CA TYR A 576 -11.37 16.96 20.12
C TYR A 576 -12.90 16.90 20.23
N LEU A 577 -13.46 15.77 20.69
CA LEU A 577 -14.91 15.62 20.89
C LEU A 577 -15.46 16.62 21.92
N ARG A 578 -14.78 16.80 23.05
CA ARG A 578 -15.16 17.81 24.06
C ARG A 578 -15.16 19.22 23.46
N LEU A 579 -14.16 19.53 22.63
CA LEU A 579 -14.08 20.81 21.92
C LEU A 579 -15.26 20.96 20.95
N ILE A 580 -15.53 19.98 20.08
CA ILE A 580 -16.66 19.98 19.14
C ILE A 580 -18.00 20.20 19.86
N ILE A 581 -18.19 19.59 21.03
CA ILE A 581 -19.43 19.73 21.81
C ILE A 581 -19.53 21.12 22.43
N ALA A 582 -18.45 21.65 23.04
CA ALA A 582 -18.47 22.95 23.69
C ALA A 582 -18.54 24.13 22.69
N PHE A 583 -17.98 23.94 21.50
CA PHE A 583 -17.82 24.97 20.47
C PHE A 583 -19.11 25.71 20.08
N PRO A 584 -20.24 25.04 19.73
CA PRO A 584 -21.48 25.76 19.38
C PRO A 584 -22.10 26.54 20.54
N PHE A 585 -21.89 26.11 21.79
CA PHE A 585 -22.37 26.84 22.97
C PHE A 585 -21.60 28.14 23.14
N LEU A 586 -20.27 28.08 23.03
CA LEU A 586 -19.40 29.26 23.10
C LEU A 586 -19.74 30.26 21.99
N LEU A 587 -19.91 29.78 20.75
CA LEU A 587 -20.27 30.64 19.63
C LEU A 587 -21.68 31.23 19.79
N GLY A 588 -22.64 30.49 20.36
CA GLY A 588 -24.00 30.99 20.60
C GLY A 588 -24.07 32.06 21.70
N LEU A 589 -23.12 32.05 22.65
CA LEU A 589 -23.02 33.07 23.70
C LEU A 589 -22.57 34.43 23.16
N ILE A 590 -21.81 34.48 22.07
CA ILE A 590 -21.32 35.74 21.48
C ILE A 590 -22.48 36.67 21.04
N PRO A 591 -23.40 36.26 20.15
CA PRO A 591 -24.55 37.08 19.79
C PRO A 591 -25.49 37.32 20.98
N ARG A 592 -25.51 36.42 21.97
CA ARG A 592 -26.29 36.58 23.20
C ARG A 592 -25.73 37.66 24.13
N ALA A 593 -24.42 37.84 24.17
CA ALA A 593 -23.72 38.83 24.99
C ALA A 593 -23.93 40.26 24.47
N ILE A 594 -24.21 40.40 23.18
CA ILE A 594 -24.62 41.67 22.58
C ILE A 594 -26.01 41.98 23.12
N GLY A 595 -26.10 43.11 23.84
CA GLY A 595 -27.37 43.64 24.35
C GLY A 595 -28.36 43.94 23.23
N GLY A 596 -29.62 44.17 23.60
CA GLY A 596 -30.67 44.50 22.63
C GLY A 596 -31.71 43.38 22.47
N ASN A 597 -32.88 43.77 21.98
CA ASN A 597 -34.01 42.89 21.67
C ASN A 597 -34.30 42.98 20.17
N PHE A 598 -34.47 41.82 19.53
CA PHE A 598 -34.86 41.72 18.12
C PHE A 598 -36.33 42.05 17.88
N ASP A 599 -37.17 41.82 18.88
CA ASP A 599 -38.61 41.99 18.76
C ASP A 599 -38.96 43.48 18.90
N LEU A 600 -39.58 44.05 17.87
CA LEU A 600 -40.37 45.27 18.02
C LEU A 600 -41.71 44.84 18.62
N THR A 601 -41.80 44.82 19.96
CA THR A 601 -43.11 44.65 20.60
C THR A 601 -44.06 45.75 20.09
N ALA A 602 -45.36 45.48 20.01
CA ALA A 602 -46.36 46.49 19.63
C ALA A 602 -46.33 47.74 20.53
N GLU A 603 -45.73 47.65 21.72
CA GLU A 603 -45.43 48.77 22.60
C GLU A 603 -44.12 49.50 22.23
N GLN A 604 -43.05 48.80 21.89
CA GLN A 604 -41.79 49.42 21.43
C GLN A 604 -41.90 50.05 20.04
N ALA A 605 -42.80 49.55 19.17
CA ALA A 605 -43.13 50.19 17.90
C ALA A 605 -43.77 51.59 18.06
N LYS A 606 -44.25 51.92 19.27
CA LYS A 606 -44.72 53.28 19.63
C LYS A 606 -43.57 54.21 20.05
N GLN A 607 -42.40 53.68 20.36
CA GLN A 607 -41.19 54.44 20.66
C GLN A 607 -40.31 54.49 19.40
N PHE A 608 -40.03 55.69 18.92
CA PHE A 608 -39.45 55.97 17.61
C PHE A 608 -37.92 55.72 17.56
N THR A 609 -37.45 54.59 18.09
CA THR A 609 -36.02 54.25 18.13
C THR A 609 -35.67 53.22 17.05
N PRO A 610 -34.76 53.53 16.10
CA PRO A 610 -34.25 52.55 15.16
C PRO A 610 -33.60 51.37 15.90
N ASN A 611 -33.95 50.14 15.54
CA ASN A 611 -33.28 48.96 16.10
C ASN A 611 -31.94 48.74 15.38
N SER A 612 -30.87 49.36 15.89
CA SER A 612 -29.50 49.20 15.41
C SER A 612 -28.87 47.85 15.80
N ASP A 613 -29.43 47.18 16.80
CA ASP A 613 -28.84 45.98 17.40
C ASP A 613 -29.18 44.73 16.58
N GLY A 614 -30.39 44.68 15.99
CA GLY A 614 -30.86 43.56 15.17
C GLY A 614 -29.93 43.18 14.01
N PRO A 615 -29.59 44.11 13.08
CA PRO A 615 -28.63 43.83 12.01
C PRO A 615 -27.29 43.32 12.52
N THR A 616 -26.78 43.89 13.62
CA THR A 616 -25.50 43.53 14.22
C THR A 616 -25.53 42.10 14.79
N ILE A 617 -26.62 41.72 15.46
CA ILE A 617 -26.76 40.37 16.02
C ILE A 617 -26.92 39.33 14.89
N LEU A 618 -27.71 39.60 13.84
CA LEU A 618 -27.82 38.67 12.70
C LEU A 618 -26.50 38.53 11.95
N LEU A 619 -25.78 39.63 11.77
CA LEU A 619 -24.46 39.61 11.16
C LEU A 619 -23.53 38.68 11.95
N ILE A 620 -23.46 38.85 13.26
CA ILE A 620 -22.59 38.05 14.12
C ILE A 620 -23.05 36.58 14.17
N MET A 621 -24.37 36.33 14.19
CA MET A 621 -24.92 34.97 14.03
C MET A 621 -24.41 34.31 12.75
N VAL A 622 -24.49 35.00 11.61
CA VAL A 622 -24.03 34.48 10.31
C VAL A 622 -22.51 34.26 10.30
N LEU A 623 -21.73 35.20 10.82
CA LEU A 623 -20.27 35.04 10.89
C LEU A 623 -19.84 33.86 11.76
N CYS A 624 -20.46 33.72 12.94
CA CYS A 624 -20.22 32.58 13.82
C CYS A 624 -20.65 31.27 13.14
N ALA A 625 -21.79 31.25 12.43
CA ALA A 625 -22.26 30.10 11.69
C ALA A 625 -21.31 29.70 10.54
N CYS A 626 -20.78 30.69 9.81
CA CYS A 626 -19.78 30.48 8.75
C CYS A 626 -18.46 29.96 9.31
N PHE A 627 -17.96 30.60 10.37
CA PHE A 627 -16.74 30.17 11.06
C PHE A 627 -16.87 28.76 11.59
N MET A 628 -18.01 28.43 12.22
CA MET A 628 -18.30 27.10 12.76
C MET A 628 -18.24 26.03 11.66
N GLY A 629 -18.92 26.26 10.53
CA GLY A 629 -18.91 25.33 9.39
C GLY A 629 -17.52 25.11 8.80
N MET A 630 -16.78 26.20 8.54
CA MET A 630 -15.42 26.10 7.99
C MET A 630 -14.44 25.45 8.97
N ALA A 631 -14.53 25.77 10.27
CA ALA A 631 -13.63 25.20 11.29
C ALA A 631 -13.70 23.67 11.37
N ASN A 632 -14.88 23.09 11.14
CA ASN A 632 -15.07 21.63 11.13
C ASN A 632 -14.45 20.94 9.91
N SER A 633 -14.22 21.66 8.81
CA SER A 633 -13.97 21.07 7.49
C SER A 633 -12.62 21.44 6.87
N VAL A 634 -12.04 22.60 7.24
CA VAL A 634 -10.86 23.18 6.59
C VAL A 634 -9.61 22.31 6.61
N ARG A 635 -9.51 21.35 7.55
CA ARG A 635 -8.37 20.42 7.68
C ARG A 635 -8.66 18.99 7.23
N GLU A 636 -9.90 18.65 6.85
CA GLU A 636 -10.31 17.25 6.70
C GLU A 636 -9.60 16.47 5.60
N ILE A 637 -9.38 17.08 4.42
CA ILE A 637 -8.74 16.40 3.27
C ILE A 637 -7.22 16.48 3.39
N VAL A 638 -6.68 17.67 3.64
CA VAL A 638 -5.22 17.89 3.65
C VAL A 638 -4.50 17.02 4.69
N LYS A 639 -5.10 16.80 5.86
CA LYS A 639 -4.48 15.99 6.93
C LYS A 639 -4.44 14.49 6.61
N GLU A 640 -5.31 14.02 5.71
CA GLU A 640 -5.44 12.59 5.35
C GLU A 640 -4.97 12.30 3.92
N ARG A 641 -4.43 13.29 3.21
CA ARG A 641 -4.08 13.18 1.78
C ARG A 641 -3.19 11.98 1.48
N ALA A 642 -2.21 11.72 2.34
CA ALA A 642 -1.30 10.59 2.18
C ALA A 642 -2.02 9.23 2.37
N ILE A 643 -2.86 9.10 3.42
CA ILE A 643 -3.69 7.92 3.65
C ILE A 643 -4.62 7.67 2.44
N TYR A 644 -5.29 8.73 1.97
CA TYR A 644 -6.18 8.66 0.81
C TYR A 644 -5.45 8.18 -0.46
N ARG A 645 -4.25 8.70 -0.75
CA ARG A 645 -3.47 8.28 -1.92
C ARG A 645 -3.11 6.79 -1.88
N ARG A 646 -2.69 6.29 -0.71
CA ARG A 646 -2.40 4.87 -0.50
C ARG A 646 -3.64 4.01 -0.69
N GLU A 647 -4.75 4.35 -0.04
CA GLU A 647 -5.98 3.56 -0.14
C GLU A 647 -6.55 3.60 -1.57
N ARG A 648 -6.37 4.70 -2.31
CA ARG A 648 -6.75 4.79 -3.73
C ARG A 648 -5.96 3.81 -4.60
N ALA A 649 -4.67 3.60 -4.33
CA ALA A 649 -3.86 2.63 -5.06
C ALA A 649 -4.42 1.19 -4.97
N ILE A 650 -5.22 0.90 -3.94
CA ILE A 650 -5.84 -0.40 -3.67
C ILE A 650 -7.32 -0.44 -4.12
N GLY A 651 -7.86 0.64 -4.70
CA GLY A 651 -9.21 0.66 -5.28
C GLY A 651 -10.27 1.47 -4.52
N LEU A 652 -9.86 2.39 -3.64
CA LEU A 652 -10.78 3.33 -2.98
C LEU A 652 -11.43 4.32 -3.97
N SER A 653 -12.75 4.43 -3.95
CA SER A 653 -13.50 5.37 -4.78
C SER A 653 -13.36 6.82 -4.29
N ARG A 654 -13.08 7.76 -5.22
CA ARG A 654 -13.04 9.21 -4.93
C ARG A 654 -14.38 9.72 -4.40
N THR A 655 -15.48 9.29 -5.03
CA THR A 655 -16.84 9.72 -4.67
C THR A 655 -17.27 9.16 -3.32
N ALA A 656 -16.89 7.91 -3.00
CA ALA A 656 -17.16 7.34 -1.68
C ALA A 656 -16.39 8.07 -0.58
N TYR A 657 -15.12 8.41 -0.83
CA TYR A 657 -14.29 9.17 0.12
C TYR A 657 -14.88 10.56 0.39
N ILE A 658 -15.08 11.37 -0.65
CA ILE A 658 -15.62 12.74 -0.50
C ILE A 658 -17.03 12.68 0.08
N GLY A 659 -17.89 11.80 -0.43
CA GLY A 659 -19.25 11.61 0.08
C GLY A 659 -19.27 11.23 1.56
N SER A 660 -18.35 10.37 2.02
CA SER A 660 -18.25 10.00 3.43
C SER A 660 -17.87 11.19 4.33
N LYS A 661 -16.98 12.08 3.86
CA LYS A 661 -16.58 13.30 4.57
C LYS A 661 -17.73 14.30 4.63
N VAL A 662 -18.38 14.55 3.49
CA VAL A 662 -19.54 15.44 3.39
C VAL A 662 -20.67 14.97 4.32
N LEU A 663 -21.00 13.67 4.30
CA LEU A 663 -22.06 13.11 5.15
C LEU A 663 -21.78 13.31 6.65
N VAL A 664 -20.55 13.02 7.09
CA VAL A 664 -20.18 13.21 8.51
C VAL A 664 -20.15 14.70 8.89
N LEU A 665 -19.66 15.56 8.01
CA LEU A 665 -19.67 17.01 8.22
C LEU A 665 -21.10 17.57 8.30
N ILE A 666 -22.03 17.07 7.49
CA ILE A 666 -23.45 17.43 7.56
C ILE A 666 -24.00 17.08 8.95
N LEU A 667 -23.80 15.84 9.40
CA LEU A 667 -24.30 15.38 10.70
C LEU A 667 -23.76 16.22 11.87
N ILE A 668 -22.45 16.48 11.90
CA ILE A 668 -21.82 17.28 12.95
C ILE A 668 -22.33 18.73 12.90
N THR A 669 -22.36 19.33 11.72
CA THR A 669 -22.73 20.74 11.56
C THR A 669 -24.20 20.97 11.94
N VAL A 670 -25.12 20.10 11.49
CA VAL A 670 -26.54 20.17 11.88
C VAL A 670 -26.70 20.04 13.39
N ALA A 671 -26.02 19.07 14.01
CA ALA A 671 -26.07 18.87 15.45
C ALA A 671 -25.55 20.08 16.24
N GLN A 672 -24.53 20.78 15.73
CA GLN A 672 -23.97 22.00 16.33
C GLN A 672 -24.85 23.24 16.11
N SER A 673 -25.48 23.38 14.93
CA SER A 673 -26.36 24.51 14.60
C SER A 673 -27.57 24.62 15.54
N ILE A 674 -28.06 23.50 16.10
CA ILE A 674 -29.20 23.48 17.03
C ILE A 674 -28.90 24.27 18.32
N PRO A 675 -27.97 23.87 19.19
CA PRO A 675 -27.68 24.62 20.42
C PRO A 675 -27.16 26.03 20.12
N PHE A 676 -26.38 26.22 19.04
CA PHE A 676 -25.91 27.53 18.62
C PHE A 676 -27.07 28.50 18.36
N THR A 677 -28.08 28.08 17.57
CA THR A 677 -29.25 28.91 17.25
C THR A 677 -30.12 29.15 18.48
N LEU A 678 -30.38 28.09 19.27
CA LEU A 678 -31.21 28.18 20.47
C LEU A 678 -30.64 29.17 21.49
N ILE A 679 -29.32 29.17 21.71
CA ILE A 679 -28.67 30.08 22.66
C ILE A 679 -28.58 31.50 22.10
N GLY A 680 -28.17 31.64 20.82
CA GLY A 680 -27.99 32.93 20.20
C GLY A 680 -29.28 33.75 20.07
N LEU A 681 -30.41 33.07 19.84
CA LEU A 681 -31.72 33.70 19.64
C LEU A 681 -32.71 33.49 20.81
N ALA A 682 -32.26 32.95 21.94
CA ALA A 682 -33.10 32.69 23.11
C ALA A 682 -33.89 33.96 23.53
N GLY A 683 -35.22 33.91 23.40
CA GLY A 683 -36.11 35.01 23.77
C GLY A 683 -36.06 36.23 22.84
N ARG A 684 -35.47 36.09 21.64
CA ARG A 684 -35.28 37.18 20.67
C ARG A 684 -35.76 36.84 19.25
N THR A 685 -36.77 36.00 19.10
CA THR A 685 -37.30 35.64 17.76
C THR A 685 -38.50 36.52 17.39
N PRO A 686 -38.71 36.84 16.10
CA PRO A 686 -39.95 37.44 15.62
C PRO A 686 -41.17 36.58 16.01
N LYS A 687 -42.36 37.22 16.10
CA LYS A 687 -43.60 36.54 16.52
C LYS A 687 -44.26 35.68 15.42
N ALA A 688 -43.94 35.93 14.15
CA ALA A 688 -44.53 35.24 13.02
C ALA A 688 -43.44 34.65 12.12
N GLY A 689 -43.54 33.35 11.82
CA GLY A 689 -42.76 32.72 10.74
C GLY A 689 -43.39 33.02 9.38
N LEU A 690 -42.61 32.86 8.31
CA LEU A 690 -43.05 33.09 6.94
C LEU A 690 -43.77 31.89 6.33
N ILE A 691 -43.27 30.69 6.56
CA ILE A 691 -43.71 29.42 5.92
C ILE A 691 -44.22 28.44 6.98
N LEU A 692 -43.41 28.15 7.99
CA LEU A 692 -43.67 27.12 9.00
C LEU A 692 -44.45 27.66 10.20
N GLY A 693 -44.70 28.97 10.24
CA GLY A 693 -45.37 29.64 11.37
C GLY A 693 -44.51 29.75 12.63
N ASN A 694 -43.30 29.19 12.63
CA ASN A 694 -42.35 29.25 13.74
C ASN A 694 -41.02 29.86 13.28
N SER A 695 -40.79 31.13 13.63
CA SER A 695 -39.59 31.88 13.23
C SER A 695 -38.30 31.27 13.75
N LEU A 696 -38.32 30.59 14.92
CA LEU A 696 -37.12 29.94 15.46
C LEU A 696 -36.67 28.77 14.58
N LEU A 697 -37.63 27.99 14.07
CA LEU A 697 -37.34 26.86 13.20
C LEU A 697 -36.83 27.33 11.83
N GLU A 698 -37.38 28.41 11.29
CA GLU A 698 -36.93 29.00 10.02
C GLU A 698 -35.53 29.62 10.14
N MET A 699 -35.24 30.30 11.26
CA MET A 699 -33.89 30.80 11.58
C MET A 699 -32.90 29.63 11.73
N LEU A 700 -33.30 28.53 12.37
CA LEU A 700 -32.47 27.33 12.48
C LEU A 700 -32.16 26.74 11.10
N ILE A 701 -33.12 26.66 10.19
CA ILE A 701 -32.89 26.20 8.82
C ILE A 701 -31.91 27.12 8.09
N ALA A 702 -32.08 28.45 8.21
CA ALA A 702 -31.14 29.42 7.62
C ALA A 702 -29.71 29.24 8.15
N VAL A 703 -29.56 29.09 9.47
CA VAL A 703 -28.27 28.81 10.12
C VAL A 703 -27.66 27.49 9.66
N ILE A 704 -28.46 26.42 9.55
CA ILE A 704 -28.00 25.13 9.03
C ILE A 704 -27.46 25.29 7.61
N VAL A 705 -28.22 25.94 6.72
CA VAL A 705 -27.84 26.10 5.30
C VAL A 705 -26.54 26.88 5.17
N VAL A 706 -26.40 28.02 5.87
CA VAL A 706 -25.17 28.82 5.80
C VAL A 706 -23.98 28.09 6.42
N SER A 707 -24.16 27.41 7.56
CA SER A 707 -23.09 26.61 8.17
C SER A 707 -22.66 25.44 7.28
N LEU A 708 -23.59 24.76 6.61
CA LEU A 708 -23.27 23.68 5.67
C LEU A 708 -22.55 24.20 4.42
N ALA A 709 -23.04 25.28 3.81
CA ALA A 709 -22.37 25.90 2.67
C ALA A 709 -20.95 26.37 3.01
N SER A 710 -20.76 26.95 4.20
CA SER A 710 -19.44 27.30 4.73
C SER A 710 -18.59 26.07 5.05
N ALA A 711 -19.16 24.96 5.52
CA ALA A 711 -18.41 23.72 5.69
C ALA A 711 -17.93 23.15 4.35
N MET A 712 -18.71 23.27 3.28
CA MET A 712 -18.28 22.83 1.95
C MET A 712 -17.19 23.76 1.38
N LEU A 713 -17.26 25.07 1.65
CA LEU A 713 -16.18 26.01 1.34
C LEU A 713 -14.89 25.65 2.11
N GLY A 714 -15.00 25.30 3.40
CA GLY A 714 -13.88 24.80 4.19
C GLY A 714 -13.26 23.54 3.59
N LEU A 715 -14.09 22.57 3.20
CA LEU A 715 -13.65 21.35 2.53
C LEU A 715 -12.92 21.65 1.20
N LEU A 716 -13.41 22.61 0.42
CA LEU A 716 -12.76 23.10 -0.80
C LEU A 716 -11.36 23.66 -0.53
N ILE A 717 -11.23 24.53 0.48
CA ILE A 717 -9.92 25.03 0.90
C ILE A 717 -9.00 23.88 1.31
N SER A 718 -9.53 22.89 2.04
CA SER A 718 -8.78 21.70 2.45
C SER A 718 -8.25 20.88 1.27
N ALA A 719 -9.00 20.84 0.15
CA ALA A 719 -8.58 20.13 -1.05
C ALA A 719 -7.51 20.90 -1.86
N LEU A 720 -7.57 22.23 -1.86
CA LEU A 720 -6.65 23.11 -2.62
C LEU A 720 -5.29 23.31 -1.94
N VAL A 721 -5.22 23.13 -0.62
CA VAL A 721 -4.02 23.43 0.16
C VAL A 721 -3.16 22.18 0.34
N ASP A 722 -1.85 22.30 0.11
CA ASP A 722 -0.92 21.18 0.25
C ASP A 722 -0.52 20.86 1.70
N ASN A 723 -0.64 21.82 2.63
CA ASN A 723 -0.21 21.68 4.02
C ASN A 723 -1.30 22.14 5.01
N ALA A 724 -1.62 21.28 5.98
CA ALA A 724 -2.63 21.53 7.00
C ALA A 724 -2.37 22.78 7.86
N ASP A 725 -1.12 23.22 8.03
CA ASP A 725 -0.78 24.40 8.82
C ASP A 725 -1.23 25.70 8.12
N LYS A 726 -1.23 25.72 6.79
CA LYS A 726 -1.69 26.87 5.98
C LYS A 726 -3.21 27.09 6.07
N THR A 727 -3.97 26.09 6.54
CA THR A 727 -5.44 26.17 6.60
C THR A 727 -5.96 27.15 7.64
N MET A 728 -5.26 27.33 8.78
CA MET A 728 -5.75 28.18 9.87
C MET A 728 -5.70 29.67 9.53
N PRO A 729 -4.61 30.21 8.95
CA PRO A 729 -4.61 31.58 8.45
C PRO A 729 -5.68 31.81 7.35
N LEU A 730 -5.85 30.84 6.44
CA LEU A 730 -6.86 30.91 5.38
C LEU A 730 -8.29 30.90 5.94
N LEU A 731 -8.56 30.10 6.98
CA LEU A 731 -9.84 30.11 7.70
C LEU A 731 -10.18 31.53 8.19
N VAL A 732 -9.23 32.21 8.85
CA VAL A 732 -9.43 33.57 9.36
C VAL A 732 -9.65 34.56 8.22
N LEU A 733 -8.78 34.52 7.19
CA LEU A 733 -8.87 35.43 6.04
C LEU A 733 -10.22 35.29 5.31
N ILE A 734 -10.66 34.06 5.06
CA ILE A 734 -11.92 33.80 4.34
C ILE A 734 -13.11 34.14 5.21
N THR A 735 -13.06 33.89 6.52
CA THR A 735 -14.09 34.35 7.47
C THR A 735 -14.19 35.87 7.50
N MET A 736 -13.06 36.59 7.47
CA MET A 736 -13.04 38.05 7.34
C MET A 736 -13.61 38.53 6.01
N ALA A 737 -13.36 37.81 4.92
CA ALA A 737 -13.98 38.13 3.63
C ALA A 737 -15.50 37.93 3.65
N GLN A 738 -16.01 36.89 4.34
CA GLN A 738 -17.45 36.67 4.53
C GLN A 738 -18.14 37.86 5.20
N LEU A 739 -17.45 38.58 6.10
CA LEU A 739 -17.98 39.79 6.73
C LEU A 739 -18.30 40.88 5.72
N ILE A 740 -17.40 41.12 4.76
CA ILE A 740 -17.57 42.13 3.72
C ILE A 740 -18.70 41.73 2.77
N PHE A 741 -18.75 40.46 2.37
CA PHE A 741 -19.72 39.96 1.38
C PHE A 741 -21.12 39.67 1.94
N SER A 742 -21.30 39.66 3.27
CA SER A 742 -22.59 39.40 3.91
C SER A 742 -23.68 40.43 3.59
N GLY A 743 -23.30 41.68 3.33
CA GLY A 743 -24.24 42.80 3.20
C GLY A 743 -24.65 43.46 4.52
N GLY A 744 -24.10 43.03 5.66
CA GLY A 744 -24.45 43.57 6.99
C GLY A 744 -23.69 44.82 7.41
N ILE A 745 -22.43 45.01 7.00
CA ILE A 745 -21.63 46.22 7.28
C ILE A 745 -21.62 47.16 6.08
N VAL A 746 -21.31 46.62 4.92
CA VAL A 746 -21.22 47.36 3.66
C VAL A 746 -22.41 46.97 2.80
N PRO A 747 -23.19 47.93 2.28
CA PRO A 747 -24.27 47.61 1.36
C PRO A 747 -23.70 46.98 0.09
N VAL A 748 -24.05 45.72 -0.16
CA VAL A 748 -23.60 44.97 -1.34
C VAL A 748 -24.41 45.37 -2.57
N LYS A 749 -25.71 45.65 -2.40
CA LYS A 749 -26.59 46.01 -3.51
C LYS A 749 -26.18 47.34 -4.15
N GLY A 750 -26.04 47.34 -5.47
CA GLY A 750 -25.70 48.56 -6.23
C GLY A 750 -24.21 48.87 -6.29
N THR A 751 -23.36 48.00 -5.75
CA THR A 751 -21.89 48.12 -5.85
C THR A 751 -21.35 47.18 -6.93
N ALA A 752 -20.99 47.75 -8.09
CA ALA A 752 -20.48 46.98 -9.22
C ALA A 752 -19.19 46.21 -8.84
N GLY A 753 -19.12 44.94 -9.24
CA GLY A 753 -18.03 44.01 -8.90
C GLY A 753 -18.26 43.31 -7.56
N LEU A 754 -18.52 44.07 -6.49
CA LEU A 754 -18.74 43.52 -5.14
C LEU A 754 -20.01 42.66 -5.06
N GLU A 755 -21.09 43.08 -5.72
CA GLU A 755 -22.35 42.33 -5.78
C GLU A 755 -22.18 40.96 -6.45
N GLN A 756 -21.43 40.89 -7.55
CA GLN A 756 -21.20 39.63 -8.27
C GLN A 756 -20.35 38.65 -7.46
N VAL A 757 -19.33 39.15 -6.76
CA VAL A 757 -18.47 38.32 -5.90
C VAL A 757 -19.21 37.85 -4.65
N ALA A 758 -20.14 38.66 -4.12
CA ALA A 758 -20.93 38.26 -2.97
C ALA A 758 -21.87 37.08 -3.25
N TYR A 759 -22.25 36.82 -4.51
CA TYR A 759 -23.11 35.69 -4.85
C TYR A 759 -22.50 34.33 -4.55
N ILE A 760 -21.17 34.20 -4.53
CA ILE A 760 -20.50 32.94 -4.15
C ILE A 760 -20.22 32.84 -2.65
N ALA A 761 -20.51 33.87 -1.86
CA ALA A 761 -20.25 33.90 -0.43
C ALA A 761 -21.44 33.31 0.35
N PRO A 762 -21.27 32.23 1.14
CA PRO A 762 -22.34 31.69 1.98
C PRO A 762 -22.98 32.72 2.91
N ALA A 763 -22.17 33.64 3.47
CA ALA A 763 -22.66 34.65 4.40
C ALA A 763 -23.68 35.61 3.79
N ARG A 764 -23.63 35.85 2.46
CA ARG A 764 -24.59 36.70 1.76
C ARG A 764 -26.01 36.13 1.86
N TRP A 765 -26.16 34.86 1.54
CA TRP A 765 -27.45 34.15 1.53
C TRP A 765 -27.91 33.80 2.94
N GLY A 766 -26.99 33.50 3.86
CA GLY A 766 -27.30 33.36 5.28
C GLY A 766 -27.85 34.64 5.89
N PHE A 767 -27.22 35.79 5.61
CA PHE A 767 -27.68 37.08 6.11
C PHE A 767 -29.01 37.49 5.47
N ALA A 768 -29.18 37.28 4.16
CA ALA A 768 -30.43 37.55 3.45
C ALA A 768 -31.61 36.72 4.00
N SER A 769 -31.45 35.40 4.12
CA SER A 769 -32.49 34.51 4.64
C SER A 769 -32.90 34.86 6.08
N MET A 770 -31.96 35.14 6.98
CA MET A 770 -32.30 35.58 8.35
C MET A 770 -32.94 36.99 8.35
N SER A 771 -32.50 37.88 7.46
CA SER A 771 -33.03 39.24 7.34
C SER A 771 -34.45 39.28 6.78
N SER A 772 -34.80 38.39 5.84
CA SER A 772 -36.16 38.25 5.33
C SER A 772 -37.12 37.77 6.42
N ILE A 773 -36.72 36.81 7.27
CA ILE A 773 -37.52 36.37 8.44
C ILE A 773 -37.72 37.53 9.43
N ALA A 774 -36.67 38.32 9.68
CA ALA A 774 -36.70 39.42 10.64
C ALA A 774 -37.38 40.70 10.10
N ASP A 775 -37.78 40.75 8.82
CA ASP A 775 -38.27 41.98 8.15
C ASP A 775 -37.26 43.13 8.25
N MET A 776 -36.01 42.85 7.86
CA MET A 776 -34.89 43.77 8.05
C MET A 776 -35.02 45.07 7.27
N ASN A 777 -35.64 45.02 6.08
CA ASN A 777 -35.97 46.23 5.33
C ASN A 777 -36.85 47.14 6.18
N ARG A 778 -37.89 46.60 6.82
CA ARG A 778 -38.69 47.39 7.76
C ARG A 778 -37.87 47.82 8.96
N ILE A 779 -37.09 46.96 9.61
CA ILE A 779 -36.31 47.34 10.80
C ILE A 779 -35.30 48.46 10.52
N THR A 780 -34.61 48.41 9.38
CA THR A 780 -33.57 49.37 8.99
C THR A 780 -34.16 50.67 8.44
N LEU A 781 -35.33 50.60 7.79
CA LEU A 781 -36.08 51.76 7.29
C LEU A 781 -37.00 52.38 8.37
N ALA A 782 -37.43 51.61 9.37
CA ALA A 782 -38.32 52.01 10.46
C ALA A 782 -37.61 52.80 11.56
N GLY A 783 -36.76 53.74 11.16
CA GLY A 783 -36.66 55.02 11.87
C GLY A 783 -37.92 55.89 11.75
N VAL A 784 -39.10 55.29 11.53
CA VAL A 784 -40.49 55.78 11.53
C VAL A 784 -40.83 56.97 10.60
N LEU A 785 -41.97 56.86 9.91
CA LEU A 785 -42.67 57.99 9.29
C LEU A 785 -42.91 59.10 10.35
N ARG A 786 -42.64 60.36 10.02
CA ARG A 786 -43.03 61.47 10.90
C ARG A 786 -44.56 61.44 11.14
N PRO A 787 -45.05 61.94 12.30
CA PRO A 787 -46.49 62.10 12.56
C PRO A 787 -47.25 62.94 11.51
N ASP A 788 -46.54 63.58 10.58
CA ASP A 788 -47.09 64.44 9.52
C ASP A 788 -47.49 63.68 8.22
N GLY A 789 -47.35 62.35 8.16
CA GLY A 789 -47.72 61.57 6.97
C GLY A 789 -46.76 61.71 5.77
N SER A 790 -45.59 62.32 5.94
CA SER A 790 -44.58 62.41 4.89
C SER A 790 -43.84 61.08 4.67
N LYS A 791 -43.85 60.56 3.43
CA LYS A 791 -43.10 59.36 2.98
C LYS A 791 -41.58 59.55 2.90
N LYS A 792 -40.98 60.38 3.76
CA LYS A 792 -39.53 60.63 3.75
C LYS A 792 -38.83 59.67 4.70
N LEU A 793 -37.98 58.81 4.15
CA LEU A 793 -37.07 57.93 4.89
C LEU A 793 -36.22 58.76 5.87
N ILE A 794 -36.20 58.39 7.16
CA ILE A 794 -35.41 59.09 8.18
C ILE A 794 -33.92 58.71 8.09
N ASN A 795 -33.58 57.58 7.45
CA ASN A 795 -32.20 57.19 7.16
C ASN A 795 -31.89 57.25 5.65
N PRO A 796 -31.38 58.38 5.12
CA PRO A 796 -31.02 58.51 3.70
C PRO A 796 -29.83 57.62 3.27
N LYS A 797 -29.18 56.90 4.20
CA LYS A 797 -28.13 55.92 3.93
C LYS A 797 -28.63 54.47 3.91
N ALA A 798 -29.90 54.21 4.24
CA ALA A 798 -30.46 52.86 4.24
C ALA A 798 -30.70 52.40 2.79
N VAL A 799 -29.92 51.42 2.34
CA VAL A 799 -30.10 50.76 1.04
C VAL A 799 -31.11 49.63 1.22
N VAL A 800 -32.22 49.69 0.48
CA VAL A 800 -33.23 48.62 0.47
C VAL A 800 -32.71 47.48 -0.39
N ASP A 801 -32.67 46.28 0.17
CA ASP A 801 -32.23 45.08 -0.54
C ASP A 801 -33.44 44.15 -0.77
N PRO A 802 -33.82 43.83 -2.02
CA PRO A 802 -34.95 42.95 -2.31
C PRO A 802 -34.84 41.56 -1.66
N PHE A 803 -33.60 41.10 -1.39
CA PHE A 803 -33.37 39.83 -0.71
C PHE A 803 -33.74 39.87 0.78
N TYR A 804 -34.10 41.04 1.34
CA TYR A 804 -34.53 41.17 2.74
C TYR A 804 -36.05 41.34 2.88
N ASP A 805 -36.81 41.22 1.79
CA ASP A 805 -38.27 41.35 1.81
C ASP A 805 -38.91 40.22 2.62
N HIS A 806 -39.81 40.58 3.53
CA HIS A 806 -40.51 39.64 4.40
C HIS A 806 -41.59 38.85 3.65
N THR A 807 -41.15 37.96 2.75
CA THR A 807 -42.01 37.08 1.96
C THR A 807 -41.47 35.66 1.94
N ALA A 808 -42.39 34.68 1.86
CA ALA A 808 -42.05 33.27 1.75
C ALA A 808 -41.20 32.96 0.49
N SER A 809 -41.47 33.66 -0.62
CA SER A 809 -40.71 33.50 -1.87
C SER A 809 -39.26 33.97 -1.74
N THR A 810 -39.02 35.11 -1.08
CA THR A 810 -37.67 35.63 -0.87
C THR A 810 -36.86 34.69 0.03
N TYR A 811 -37.43 34.30 1.17
CA TYR A 811 -36.79 33.35 2.08
C TYR A 811 -36.43 32.02 1.38
N LEU A 812 -37.37 31.44 0.62
CA LEU A 812 -37.11 30.19 -0.10
C LEU A 812 -36.00 30.36 -1.15
N THR A 813 -35.98 31.49 -1.85
CA THR A 813 -34.94 31.80 -2.85
C THR A 813 -33.56 31.87 -2.20
N ASP A 814 -33.45 32.54 -1.05
CA ASP A 814 -32.18 32.67 -0.33
C ASP A 814 -31.68 31.33 0.20
N ILE A 815 -32.58 30.51 0.74
CA ILE A 815 -32.27 29.15 1.21
C ILE A 815 -31.79 28.27 0.05
N ILE A 816 -32.49 28.28 -1.08
CA ILE A 816 -32.12 27.49 -2.27
C ILE A 816 -30.77 27.97 -2.81
N ALA A 817 -30.53 29.28 -2.89
CA ALA A 817 -29.28 29.83 -3.36
C ALA A 817 -28.10 29.45 -2.45
N GLY A 818 -28.27 29.55 -1.13
CA GLY A 818 -27.27 29.10 -0.15
C GLY A 818 -26.96 27.60 -0.28
N ALA A 819 -27.98 26.76 -0.43
CA ALA A 819 -27.82 25.32 -0.63
C ALA A 819 -27.12 24.99 -1.97
N ALA A 820 -27.48 25.69 -3.05
CA ALA A 820 -26.89 25.51 -4.38
C ALA A 820 -25.39 25.82 -4.38
N ILE A 821 -24.94 26.83 -3.65
CA ILE A 821 -23.52 27.16 -3.49
C ILE A 821 -22.78 26.06 -2.72
N GLY A 822 -23.38 25.53 -1.67
CA GLY A 822 -22.83 24.38 -0.95
C GLY A 822 -22.64 23.16 -1.88
N ILE A 823 -23.64 22.87 -2.73
CA ILE A 823 -23.57 21.79 -3.73
C ILE A 823 -22.49 22.08 -4.77
N LEU A 824 -22.38 23.32 -5.26
CA LEU A 824 -21.35 23.74 -6.20
C LEU A 824 -19.95 23.48 -5.63
N PHE A 825 -19.69 23.81 -4.36
CA PHE A 825 -18.41 23.51 -3.72
C PHE A 825 -18.13 22.00 -3.63
N ILE A 826 -19.14 21.16 -3.35
CA ILE A 826 -18.99 19.70 -3.36
C ILE A 826 -18.58 19.20 -4.75
N ILE A 827 -19.22 19.72 -5.80
CA ILE A 827 -18.91 19.35 -7.18
C ILE A 827 -17.46 19.71 -7.50
N ILE A 828 -17.03 20.94 -7.17
CA ILE A 828 -15.66 21.41 -7.42
C ILE A 828 -14.63 20.55 -6.67
N VAL A 829 -14.91 20.16 -5.42
CA VAL A 829 -14.03 19.26 -4.64
C VAL A 829 -13.95 17.85 -5.23
N SER A 830 -14.99 17.42 -5.94
CA SER A 830 -15.08 16.09 -6.54
C SER A 830 -14.41 15.97 -7.90
N MET A 831 -14.16 17.11 -8.56
CA MET A 831 -13.38 17.21 -9.80
C MET A 831 -11.89 17.15 -9.48
#